data_AF-A0A3D2YZ08-F1
#
_entry.id   AF-A0A3D2YZ08-F1
#
_cell.length_a   1.000
_cell.length_b   1.000
_cell.length_c   1.000
_cell.angle_alpha   90.00
_cell.angle_beta   90.00
_cell.angle_gamma   90.00
#
_symmetry.space_group_name_H-M   'P 1'
#
loop_
_entity.id
_entity.type
_entity.pdbx_description
1 polymer ?
#
loop_
_entity_poly.entity_id
_entity_poly.type
_entity_poly.pdbx_seq_one_letter_code
_entity_poly.pdbx_strand_id
1 'polypeptide(L)'
;MSEIPIDDVARLPAPGDNVAIATRRLEAGTILRAEGETFQLTHTVMEGHRFAVRPIDRGAELLSWTLPFGVALTDIRCGEYVSNAGMLEALGGRPLDFELPAAPNFEDRITRYELDEATFAGAPPLERYAEPPLFRGFDRGIRGVGTRNHVVIMGTSSRTAAFARIVAQRLENLPAAGGFDGVVAVAHTEGGGAEIPNNRELLLRTLAGFAVHPNVGALLCVDYGSEAVSNTVLEGYLRREDYPIDELPHRFLSIEGGFDRHLAEAEGQARQWAQQLQAESRVELPASHLKLALQCGGSDAFSGVSGNPLAAWVARELIRCGGAANLAETDELIGAEPYVLDRVRDAETARRFLQMVERFKERVSWHGASAEGNPSGGNKYRGLYNIVLKSIGAAMKRHPEVPLDGCLEYGQQIPESGYWFMDSPGNDLESIAGQVASGCNIIYFVTGNGSITNFPFVPTVKIVTTSQRFELLAEDMDVNAGAYQDGTSMDEMGRQLFARTLAVAAGERTRGEAAGHSQVSIWRDWPQADAAALDRLLATSTPAGAPLTIRTESAPAVSIDAITTPTGVALDRIGLVLPTSLCSGQIARLAAQRLNHRGLEGELGLSRFSALVHTEGCGVSGGPNEDTYTRTLIGYLTHPSVALALLLEHGCEKTHNDYMRARLLDAGVDAERFGFASVQLDGGIERVLDQIEGWFRKQSADMTGPQTTGTDAGGLRLGLLAGGVVPERAARSLARLTSWIVGAGGTVVVPEGAGLAANPAFAAALDISPGLAPSLAHGEYARPGFHVMEAPTGHWTESVSGLGATGIGILLAYAGEHPLQGHPMIPMLQVTGDRGVAAAYADDLDAVVDADEGVGGQQLLDLLVETASQRLRPRLWDQGNTDFQITRGLLGVSM
;
A
#
# COMPACT_ATOMS: atom_id res chain seq x y z
N MET A 1 20.97 26.70 36.56
CA MET A 1 20.02 26.39 35.47
C MET A 1 18.64 26.79 35.96
N SER A 2 17.84 27.49 35.13
CA SER A 2 16.47 27.85 35.50
C SER A 2 15.61 26.59 35.58
N GLU A 3 14.85 26.43 36.66
CA GLU A 3 13.86 25.37 36.80
C GLU A 3 12.72 25.59 35.80
N ILE A 4 12.37 24.57 35.03
CA ILE A 4 11.31 24.65 34.01
C ILE A 4 10.08 23.88 34.53
N PRO A 5 8.89 24.51 34.60
CA PRO A 5 7.64 23.79 34.85
C PRO A 5 7.43 22.68 33.83
N ILE A 6 7.04 21.48 34.28
CA ILE A 6 6.87 20.33 33.38
C ILE A 6 5.84 20.61 32.26
N ASP A 7 4.76 21.32 32.57
CA ASP A 7 3.69 21.65 31.61
C ASP A 7 4.15 22.57 30.47
N ASP A 8 5.33 23.20 30.57
CA ASP A 8 5.88 24.02 29.49
C ASP A 8 6.62 23.17 28.44
N VAL A 9 7.00 21.93 28.79
CA VAL A 9 7.95 21.12 28.00
C VAL A 9 7.60 19.64 27.87
N ALA A 10 6.55 19.20 28.55
CA ALA A 10 6.07 17.84 28.50
C ALA A 10 4.55 17.78 28.74
N ARG A 11 3.94 16.64 28.40
CA ARG A 11 2.52 16.35 28.65
C ARG A 11 2.41 15.08 29.46
N LEU A 12 1.64 15.16 30.54
CA LEU A 12 1.14 14.00 31.26
C LEU A 12 -0.22 13.63 30.66
N PRO A 13 -0.39 12.48 29.99
CA PRO A 13 -1.61 12.18 29.27
C PRO A 13 -2.87 12.12 30.15
N ALA A 14 -2.76 11.58 31.37
CA ALA A 14 -3.81 11.60 32.36
C ALA A 14 -3.27 11.81 33.79
N PRO A 15 -4.07 12.39 34.70
CA PRO A 15 -3.73 12.40 36.12
C PRO A 15 -3.52 10.98 36.65
N GLY A 16 -2.38 10.72 37.27
CA GLY A 16 -2.02 9.39 37.79
C GLY A 16 -0.93 8.68 36.99
N ASP A 17 -0.66 9.11 35.75
CA ASP A 17 0.48 8.61 34.98
C ASP A 17 1.82 8.89 35.70
N ASN A 18 2.76 7.97 35.57
CA ASN A 18 4.09 8.06 36.18
C ASN A 18 5.21 8.39 35.18
N VAL A 19 4.87 8.57 33.90
CA VAL A 19 5.78 9.02 32.83
C VAL A 19 5.15 10.15 32.02
N ALA A 20 5.96 11.14 31.61
CA ALA A 20 5.51 12.25 30.77
C ALA A 20 6.13 12.18 29.37
N ILE A 21 5.44 12.74 28.37
CA ILE A 21 5.87 12.86 26.97
C ILE A 21 6.54 14.21 26.78
N ALA A 22 7.80 14.26 26.36
CA ALA A 22 8.46 15.52 26.04
C ALA A 22 7.85 16.16 24.77
N THR A 23 7.50 17.44 24.80
CA THR A 23 6.95 18.18 23.63
C THR A 23 8.03 18.80 22.74
N ARG A 24 9.30 18.65 23.13
CA ARG A 24 10.48 19.09 22.38
C ARG A 24 11.70 18.31 22.88
N ARG A 25 12.83 18.43 22.19
CA ARG A 25 14.11 17.92 22.69
C ARG A 25 14.49 18.62 24.02
N LEU A 26 14.81 17.83 25.04
CA LEU A 26 15.27 18.28 26.36
C LEU A 26 16.66 17.74 26.61
N GLU A 27 17.64 18.60 26.82
CA GLU A 27 19.04 18.17 27.01
C GLU A 27 19.25 17.49 28.37
N ALA A 28 20.21 16.56 28.39
CA ALA A 28 20.71 15.99 29.64
C ALA A 28 21.08 17.09 30.64
N GLY A 29 20.68 16.91 31.90
CA GLY A 29 20.92 17.88 32.95
C GLY A 29 19.85 18.98 33.08
N THR A 30 18.85 19.03 32.19
CA THR A 30 17.69 19.93 32.34
C THR A 30 16.98 19.68 33.67
N ILE A 31 16.66 20.76 34.40
CA ILE A 31 15.99 20.71 35.71
C ILE A 31 14.50 21.02 35.52
N LEU A 32 13.66 20.05 35.87
CA LEU A 32 12.20 20.12 35.74
C LEU A 32 11.53 20.18 37.10
N ARG A 33 10.39 20.88 37.15
CA ARG A 33 9.52 20.96 38.34
C ARG A 33 8.15 20.37 38.04
N ALA A 34 7.75 19.37 38.82
CA ALA A 34 6.44 18.71 38.76
C ALA A 34 5.93 18.43 40.17
N GLU A 35 4.63 18.63 40.42
CA GLU A 35 3.98 18.33 41.72
C GLU A 35 4.66 18.96 42.97
N GLY A 36 5.41 20.05 42.80
CA GLY A 36 6.17 20.70 43.87
C GLY A 36 7.55 20.10 44.15
N GLU A 37 7.94 19.06 43.42
CA GLU A 37 9.29 18.47 43.44
C GLU A 37 10.11 18.92 42.23
N THR A 38 11.44 18.85 42.39
CA THR A 38 12.40 19.20 41.35
C THR A 38 13.32 18.02 41.10
N PHE A 39 13.49 17.65 39.83
CA PHE A 39 14.38 16.56 39.41
C PHE A 39 15.15 16.96 38.15
N GLN A 40 16.21 16.20 37.85
CA GLN A 40 17.11 16.47 36.73
C GLN A 40 17.04 15.33 35.72
N LEU A 41 16.98 15.66 34.43
CA LEU A 41 17.03 14.65 33.37
C LEU A 41 18.42 14.00 33.30
N THR A 42 18.47 12.67 33.29
CA THR A 42 19.74 11.92 33.23
C THR A 42 20.33 11.84 31.83
N HIS A 43 19.49 11.92 30.80
CA HIS A 43 19.86 11.83 29.39
C HIS A 43 19.12 12.91 28.60
N THR A 44 19.58 13.15 27.36
CA THR A 44 18.81 13.95 26.40
C THR A 44 17.56 13.16 25.99
N VAL A 45 16.38 13.77 26.16
CA VAL A 45 15.08 13.19 25.80
C VAL A 45 14.58 13.86 24.53
N MET A 46 14.27 13.08 23.50
CA MET A 46 13.74 13.59 22.25
C MET A 46 12.26 14.01 22.37
N GLU A 47 11.79 14.85 21.45
CA GLU A 47 10.35 15.10 21.29
C GLU A 47 9.59 13.78 21.09
N GLY A 48 8.46 13.63 21.79
CA GLY A 48 7.62 12.43 21.78
C GLY A 48 8.11 11.33 22.73
N HIS A 49 9.35 11.40 23.21
CA HIS A 49 9.91 10.39 24.12
C HIS A 49 9.59 10.67 25.58
N ARG A 50 9.80 9.66 26.42
CA ARG A 50 9.26 9.62 27.77
C ARG A 50 10.33 9.60 28.85
N PHE A 51 10.01 10.25 29.96
CA PHE A 51 10.81 10.21 31.19
C PHE A 51 9.90 10.04 32.40
N ALA A 52 10.43 9.43 33.46
CA ALA A 52 9.69 9.22 34.69
C ALA A 52 9.48 10.54 35.44
N VAL A 53 8.25 10.79 35.90
CA VAL A 53 7.90 11.97 36.72
C VAL A 53 7.73 11.63 38.20
N ARG A 54 7.73 10.33 38.52
CA ARG A 54 7.69 9.77 39.88
C ARG A 54 8.65 8.57 39.96
N PRO A 55 9.13 8.18 41.14
CA PRO A 55 9.88 6.94 41.29
C PRO A 55 9.01 5.73 40.90
N ILE A 56 9.58 4.77 40.18
CA ILE A 56 8.91 3.53 39.75
C ILE A 56 9.77 2.37 40.23
N ASP A 57 9.28 1.61 41.21
CA ASP A 57 10.02 0.46 41.76
C ASP A 57 10.13 -0.67 40.73
N ARG A 58 11.19 -1.47 40.84
CA ARG A 58 11.32 -2.71 40.04
C ARG A 58 10.05 -3.57 40.14
N GLY A 59 9.52 -3.98 39.00
CA GLY A 59 8.32 -4.79 38.89
C GLY A 59 7.01 -3.99 38.92
N ALA A 60 7.06 -2.67 39.15
CA ALA A 60 5.90 -1.80 39.04
C ALA A 60 5.59 -1.45 37.57
N GLU A 61 4.33 -1.09 37.32
CA GLU A 61 3.82 -0.74 35.99
C GLU A 61 4.22 0.69 35.59
N LEU A 62 4.55 0.86 34.31
CA LEU A 62 4.65 2.17 33.70
C LEU A 62 3.30 2.51 33.06
N LEU A 63 2.78 3.69 33.38
CA LEU A 63 1.40 4.09 33.07
C LEU A 63 1.36 5.26 32.07
N SER A 64 0.48 5.15 31.07
CA SER A 64 0.12 6.24 30.16
C SER A 64 -1.38 6.19 29.92
N TRP A 65 -2.08 7.32 30.03
CA TRP A 65 -3.55 7.39 30.08
C TRP A 65 -4.15 6.47 31.16
N THR A 66 -3.47 6.36 32.31
CA THR A 66 -3.78 5.48 33.45
C THR A 66 -3.76 3.98 33.14
N LEU A 67 -3.22 3.59 31.98
CA LEU A 67 -3.15 2.20 31.55
C LEU A 67 -1.68 1.73 31.51
N PRO A 68 -1.42 0.49 31.95
CA PRO A 68 -0.07 -0.06 31.93
C PRO A 68 0.39 -0.33 30.50
N PHE A 69 1.60 0.11 30.16
CA PHE A 69 2.23 -0.20 28.86
C PHE A 69 3.51 -1.03 29.00
N GLY A 70 3.99 -1.25 30.23
CA GLY A 70 5.20 -2.01 30.48
C GLY A 70 5.47 -2.16 31.97
N VAL A 71 6.51 -2.93 32.31
CA VAL A 71 6.92 -3.17 33.70
C VAL A 71 8.39 -2.84 33.88
N ALA A 72 8.73 -2.18 34.98
CA ALA A 72 10.08 -1.75 35.29
C ALA A 72 11.00 -2.95 35.57
N LEU A 73 12.14 -3.03 34.86
CA LEU A 73 13.18 -4.06 35.05
C LEU A 73 14.09 -3.75 36.24
N THR A 74 14.24 -2.46 36.54
CA THR A 74 15.01 -1.88 37.63
C THR A 74 14.21 -0.78 38.28
N ASP A 75 14.66 -0.26 39.43
CA ASP A 75 14.07 0.97 39.96
C ASP A 75 14.37 2.13 38.99
N ILE A 76 13.36 2.92 38.64
CA ILE A 76 13.46 4.08 37.72
C ILE A 76 13.22 5.34 38.55
N ARG A 77 14.18 6.26 38.54
CA ARG A 77 14.10 7.52 39.29
C ARG A 77 13.42 8.63 38.48
N CYS A 78 12.89 9.64 39.17
CA CYS A 78 12.38 10.84 38.50
C CYS A 78 13.46 11.45 37.59
N GLY A 79 13.07 11.79 36.36
CA GLY A 79 13.96 12.34 35.33
C GLY A 79 14.74 11.30 34.52
N GLU A 80 14.62 10.00 34.83
CA GLU A 80 15.21 8.97 34.00
C GLU A 80 14.43 8.78 32.69
N TYR A 81 15.17 8.65 31.59
CA TYR A 81 14.64 8.28 30.29
C TYR A 81 14.08 6.86 30.37
N VAL A 82 12.82 6.68 29.99
CA VAL A 82 12.15 5.38 29.94
C VAL A 82 12.46 4.67 28.62
N SER A 83 13.06 3.47 28.68
CA SER A 83 13.51 2.74 27.48
C SER A 83 13.30 1.23 27.53
N ASN A 84 12.82 0.66 26.42
CA ASN A 84 12.77 -0.79 26.16
C ASN A 84 13.79 -1.18 25.07
N ALA A 85 14.00 -2.49 24.90
CA ALA A 85 14.99 -3.01 23.95
C ALA A 85 14.69 -2.59 22.50
N GLY A 86 13.43 -2.71 22.06
CA GLY A 86 13.05 -2.43 20.68
C GLY A 86 13.23 -0.96 20.28
N MET A 87 12.98 -0.02 21.19
CA MET A 87 13.22 1.41 20.93
C MET A 87 14.71 1.72 20.89
N LEU A 88 15.52 1.17 21.80
CA LEU A 88 16.97 1.37 21.79
C LEU A 88 17.61 0.82 20.50
N GLU A 89 17.15 -0.33 20.00
CA GLU A 89 17.59 -0.87 18.71
C GLU A 89 17.23 0.08 17.55
N ALA A 90 15.98 0.55 17.50
CA ALA A 90 15.51 1.45 16.44
C ALA A 90 16.23 2.82 16.43
N LEU A 91 16.61 3.34 17.60
CA LEU A 91 17.37 4.57 17.72
C LEU A 91 18.88 4.36 17.49
N GLY A 92 19.44 3.24 17.95
CA GLY A 92 20.86 2.92 17.82
C GLY A 92 21.33 2.70 16.37
N GLY A 93 20.41 2.34 15.47
CA GLY A 93 20.67 2.27 14.02
C GLY A 93 20.74 3.62 13.31
N ARG A 94 20.57 4.75 14.03
CA ARG A 94 20.53 6.10 13.45
C ARG A 94 21.70 6.96 13.97
N PRO A 95 22.19 7.93 13.17
CA PRO A 95 23.19 8.88 13.64
C PRO A 95 22.56 9.84 14.65
N LEU A 96 22.92 9.72 15.92
CA LEU A 96 22.50 10.61 17.01
C LEU A 96 23.71 11.40 17.56
N ASP A 97 23.48 12.65 17.95
CA ASP A 97 24.48 13.56 18.53
C ASP A 97 24.54 13.51 20.07
N PHE A 98 23.83 12.55 20.69
CA PHE A 98 23.75 12.36 22.15
C PHE A 98 23.76 10.87 22.52
N GLU A 99 24.04 10.58 23.79
CA GLU A 99 24.09 9.21 24.32
C GLU A 99 22.69 8.70 24.69
N LEU A 100 22.40 7.46 24.27
CA LEU A 100 21.21 6.71 24.69
C LEU A 100 21.47 5.95 25.99
N PRO A 101 20.42 5.59 26.76
CA PRO A 101 20.56 4.66 27.87
C PRO A 101 21.27 3.37 27.47
N ALA A 102 22.25 2.93 28.26
CA ALA A 102 23.09 1.77 27.94
C ALA A 102 22.34 0.42 27.98
N ALA A 103 21.21 0.37 28.66
CA ALA A 103 20.36 -0.82 28.78
C ALA A 103 18.89 -0.39 28.91
N PRO A 104 17.93 -1.24 28.51
CA PRO A 104 16.51 -1.00 28.77
C PRO A 104 16.22 -1.02 30.28
N ASN A 105 15.34 -0.14 30.74
CA ASN A 105 14.88 -0.08 32.12
C ASN A 105 13.42 -0.56 32.30
N PHE A 106 12.72 -0.86 31.22
CA PHE A 106 11.42 -1.55 31.26
C PHE A 106 11.30 -2.61 30.15
N GLU A 107 10.38 -3.56 30.34
CA GLU A 107 9.98 -4.54 29.34
C GLU A 107 8.50 -4.43 29.00
N ASP A 108 8.15 -4.81 27.76
CA ASP A 108 6.79 -4.81 27.27
C ASP A 108 6.00 -5.93 27.96
N ARG A 109 4.81 -5.61 28.49
CA ARG A 109 3.92 -6.60 29.10
C ARG A 109 2.47 -6.30 28.74
N ILE A 110 1.85 -7.25 28.05
CA ILE A 110 0.42 -7.21 27.73
C ILE A 110 -0.28 -8.22 28.61
N THR A 111 -1.17 -7.72 29.48
CA THR A 111 -2.04 -8.58 30.28
C THR A 111 -3.31 -8.84 29.48
N ARG A 112 -3.69 -10.11 29.31
CA ARG A 112 -4.94 -10.47 28.65
C ARG A 112 -6.12 -9.86 29.41
N TYR A 113 -6.97 -9.15 28.69
CA TYR A 113 -8.22 -8.65 29.26
C TYR A 113 -9.19 -9.80 29.53
N GLU A 114 -9.73 -9.87 30.74
CA GLU A 114 -10.76 -10.83 31.13
C GLU A 114 -12.08 -10.08 31.34
N LEU A 115 -13.09 -10.40 30.53
CA LEU A 115 -14.43 -9.84 30.69
C LEU A 115 -15.12 -10.49 31.90
N ASP A 116 -15.33 -9.71 32.95
CA ASP A 116 -16.18 -10.12 34.08
C ASP A 116 -17.66 -9.89 33.74
N GLU A 117 -18.30 -10.89 33.13
CA GLU A 117 -19.73 -10.83 32.79
C GLU A 117 -20.64 -10.71 34.02
N ALA A 118 -20.18 -11.09 35.23
CA ALA A 118 -21.00 -11.02 36.43
C ALA A 118 -21.16 -9.57 36.94
N THR A 119 -20.17 -8.71 36.67
CA THR A 119 -20.19 -7.28 37.04
C THR A 119 -20.41 -6.36 35.85
N PHE A 120 -20.53 -6.92 34.64
CA PHE A 120 -20.72 -6.16 33.41
C PHE A 120 -22.06 -5.39 33.41
N ALA A 121 -21.97 -4.10 33.11
CA ALA A 121 -23.12 -3.22 32.89
C ALA A 121 -22.98 -2.50 31.55
N GLY A 122 -23.94 -2.74 30.66
CA GLY A 122 -23.97 -2.07 29.35
C GLY A 122 -24.14 -0.56 29.47
N ALA A 123 -23.41 0.18 28.65
CA ALA A 123 -23.53 1.63 28.58
C ALA A 123 -24.75 2.03 27.71
N PRO A 124 -25.58 3.00 28.13
CA PRO A 124 -26.69 3.47 27.33
C PRO A 124 -26.21 4.20 26.07
N PRO A 125 -27.01 4.23 24.99
CA PRO A 125 -26.69 5.00 23.80
C PRO A 125 -26.63 6.50 24.13
N LEU A 126 -25.86 7.25 23.33
CA LEU A 126 -25.79 8.70 23.47
C LEU A 126 -27.14 9.38 23.20
N GLU A 127 -27.42 10.44 23.95
CA GLU A 127 -28.58 11.29 23.72
C GLU A 127 -28.46 12.04 22.40
N ARG A 128 -29.46 11.88 21.53
CA ARG A 128 -29.49 12.51 20.21
C ARG A 128 -30.09 13.92 20.27
N TYR A 129 -29.60 14.79 19.40
CA TYR A 129 -30.21 16.09 19.12
C TYR A 129 -31.58 15.88 18.46
N ALA A 130 -32.57 16.63 18.93
CA ALA A 130 -33.90 16.63 18.33
C ALA A 130 -33.89 17.20 16.91
N GLU A 131 -33.04 18.20 16.66
CA GLU A 131 -32.88 18.88 15.37
C GLU A 131 -31.39 18.87 14.98
N PRO A 132 -30.93 17.86 14.21
CA PRO A 132 -29.54 17.83 13.75
C PRO A 132 -29.29 18.94 12.72
N PRO A 133 -28.04 19.47 12.63
CA PRO A 133 -27.67 20.44 11.62
C PRO A 133 -27.81 19.84 10.22
N LEU A 134 -27.99 20.71 9.22
CA LEU A 134 -28.16 20.33 7.82
C LEU A 134 -26.86 20.52 7.04
N PHE A 135 -26.69 19.75 5.97
CA PHE A 135 -25.66 19.96 4.93
C PHE A 135 -26.27 19.70 3.54
N ARG A 136 -25.56 20.10 2.48
CA ARG A 136 -26.02 19.91 1.09
C ARG A 136 -25.41 18.66 0.45
N GLY A 137 -26.16 17.56 0.39
CA GLY A 137 -25.71 16.28 -0.17
C GLY A 137 -26.53 15.80 -1.38
N PHE A 138 -26.14 14.67 -1.97
CA PHE A 138 -26.91 13.99 -3.01
C PHE A 138 -27.78 12.91 -2.37
N ASP A 139 -29.10 13.06 -2.45
CA ASP A 139 -30.03 12.03 -1.98
C ASP A 139 -30.00 10.82 -2.93
N ARG A 140 -29.66 9.64 -2.40
CA ARG A 140 -29.61 8.37 -3.13
C ARG A 140 -30.65 7.36 -2.62
N GLY A 141 -31.66 7.82 -1.89
CA GLY A 141 -32.70 6.96 -1.32
C GLY A 141 -32.11 5.90 -0.39
N ILE A 142 -32.41 4.63 -0.66
CA ILE A 142 -31.97 3.49 0.17
C ILE A 142 -30.44 3.36 0.25
N ARG A 143 -29.69 3.86 -0.75
CA ARG A 143 -28.22 3.86 -0.69
C ARG A 143 -27.68 4.82 0.37
N GLY A 144 -28.42 5.87 0.72
CA GLY A 144 -28.02 6.89 1.67
C GLY A 144 -27.77 8.25 1.01
N VAL A 145 -26.80 9.01 1.51
CA VAL A 145 -26.51 10.37 1.03
C VAL A 145 -25.07 10.50 0.59
N GLY A 146 -24.87 10.95 -0.65
CA GLY A 146 -23.56 11.23 -1.23
C GLY A 146 -23.01 12.59 -0.81
N THR A 147 -21.77 12.62 -0.35
CA THR A 147 -20.96 13.83 -0.19
C THR A 147 -20.24 14.21 -1.48
N ARG A 148 -20.10 13.27 -2.41
CA ARG A 148 -19.58 13.43 -3.78
C ARG A 148 -20.46 12.70 -4.80
N ASN A 149 -20.16 12.86 -6.08
CA ASN A 149 -20.88 12.28 -7.19
C ASN A 149 -19.93 11.95 -8.34
N HIS A 150 -19.31 10.78 -8.24
CA HIS A 150 -18.32 10.30 -9.20
C HIS A 150 -18.91 9.26 -10.16
N VAL A 151 -18.33 9.19 -11.36
CA VAL A 151 -18.35 7.96 -12.16
C VAL A 151 -17.16 7.11 -11.71
N VAL A 152 -17.41 5.88 -11.27
CA VAL A 152 -16.35 4.96 -10.84
C VAL A 152 -16.13 3.89 -11.89
N ILE A 153 -14.88 3.75 -12.33
CA ILE A 153 -14.40 2.63 -13.16
C ILE A 153 -13.70 1.65 -12.23
N MET A 154 -14.28 0.46 -12.03
CA MET A 154 -13.83 -0.52 -11.05
C MET A 154 -13.41 -1.80 -11.75
N GLY A 155 -12.15 -2.22 -11.55
CA GLY A 155 -11.76 -3.58 -11.87
C GLY A 155 -12.34 -4.56 -10.84
N THR A 156 -12.84 -5.72 -11.25
CA THR A 156 -13.24 -6.78 -10.29
C THR A 156 -12.03 -7.56 -9.78
N SER A 157 -10.88 -7.45 -10.46
CA SER A 157 -9.63 -8.07 -10.10
C SER A 157 -8.42 -7.20 -10.47
N SER A 158 -7.23 -7.60 -10.00
CA SER A 158 -5.96 -6.97 -10.40
C SER A 158 -5.72 -6.99 -11.92
N ARG A 159 -6.30 -7.95 -12.66
CA ARG A 159 -6.11 -8.05 -14.13
C ARG A 159 -6.71 -6.88 -14.91
N THR A 160 -7.67 -6.15 -14.34
CA THR A 160 -8.30 -4.99 -14.98
C THR A 160 -7.96 -3.66 -14.32
N ALA A 161 -7.05 -3.67 -13.35
CA ALA A 161 -6.57 -2.47 -12.66
C ALA A 161 -5.95 -1.44 -13.64
N ALA A 162 -5.13 -1.88 -14.59
CA ALA A 162 -4.56 -1.00 -15.62
C ALA A 162 -5.64 -0.38 -16.53
N PHE A 163 -6.61 -1.19 -16.99
CA PHE A 163 -7.73 -0.72 -17.81
C PHE A 163 -8.51 0.39 -17.09
N ALA A 164 -8.88 0.18 -15.82
CA ALA A 164 -9.61 1.18 -15.04
C ALA A 164 -8.83 2.51 -14.91
N ARG A 165 -7.52 2.43 -14.67
CA ARG A 165 -6.65 3.62 -14.60
C ARG A 165 -6.57 4.36 -15.93
N ILE A 166 -6.43 3.64 -17.05
CA ILE A 166 -6.36 4.25 -18.39
C ILE A 166 -7.65 5.00 -18.71
N VAL A 167 -8.82 4.41 -18.45
CA VAL A 167 -10.11 5.07 -18.70
C VAL A 167 -10.25 6.34 -17.85
N ALA A 168 -9.94 6.27 -16.55
CA ALA A 168 -9.99 7.45 -15.68
C ALA A 168 -9.02 8.55 -16.13
N GLN A 169 -7.79 8.19 -16.51
CA GLN A 169 -6.78 9.13 -17.00
C GLN A 169 -7.21 9.80 -18.31
N ARG A 170 -7.76 9.05 -19.29
CA ARG A 170 -8.27 9.62 -20.55
C ARG A 170 -9.43 10.60 -20.35
N LEU A 171 -10.09 10.53 -19.20
CA LEU A 171 -11.23 11.36 -18.82
C LEU A 171 -10.90 12.40 -17.73
N GLU A 172 -9.64 12.52 -17.31
CA GLU A 172 -9.23 13.42 -16.21
C GLU A 172 -9.54 14.90 -16.48
N ASN A 173 -9.57 15.29 -17.76
CA ASN A 173 -9.85 16.66 -18.21
C ASN A 173 -11.34 16.96 -18.35
N LEU A 174 -12.24 16.03 -18.03
CA LEU A 174 -13.67 16.32 -17.95
C LEU A 174 -13.90 17.33 -16.82
N PRO A 175 -14.56 18.48 -17.09
CA PRO A 175 -14.74 19.50 -16.07
C PRO A 175 -15.67 19.00 -14.96
N ALA A 176 -15.15 18.94 -13.73
CA ALA A 176 -15.96 18.81 -12.52
C ALA A 176 -16.84 20.06 -12.40
N ALA A 177 -18.14 19.90 -12.67
CA ALA A 177 -19.08 21.00 -12.79
C ALA A 177 -20.51 20.53 -12.49
N GLY A 178 -21.34 21.44 -12.01
CA GLY A 178 -22.70 21.11 -11.59
C GLY A 178 -22.69 20.05 -10.50
N GLY A 179 -23.46 18.99 -10.69
CA GLY A 179 -23.50 17.85 -9.78
C GLY A 179 -22.38 16.83 -9.93
N PHE A 180 -21.41 16.97 -10.83
CA PHE A 180 -20.42 15.94 -11.15
C PHE A 180 -19.02 16.26 -10.60
N ASP A 181 -18.42 15.32 -9.87
CA ASP A 181 -17.11 15.51 -9.21
C ASP A 181 -15.92 14.90 -9.97
N GLY A 182 -16.15 14.02 -10.96
CA GLY A 182 -15.09 13.44 -11.80
C GLY A 182 -15.24 11.96 -12.10
N VAL A 183 -14.38 11.44 -12.97
CA VAL A 183 -14.23 10.00 -13.23
C VAL A 183 -13.02 9.49 -12.45
N VAL A 184 -13.19 8.43 -11.66
CA VAL A 184 -12.11 7.87 -10.84
C VAL A 184 -12.00 6.36 -11.02
N ALA A 185 -10.79 5.84 -10.81
CA ALA A 185 -10.51 4.41 -10.90
C ALA A 185 -10.47 3.77 -9.51
N VAL A 186 -11.10 2.61 -9.37
CA VAL A 186 -10.84 1.64 -8.30
C VAL A 186 -10.01 0.53 -8.91
N ALA A 187 -8.69 0.66 -8.74
CA ALA A 187 -7.68 -0.27 -9.22
C ALA A 187 -6.97 -0.87 -8.02
N HIS A 188 -7.16 -2.17 -7.76
CA HIS A 188 -6.65 -2.90 -6.60
C HIS A 188 -5.86 -4.14 -7.03
N THR A 189 -5.21 -4.84 -6.09
CA THR A 189 -4.23 -5.91 -6.33
C THR A 189 -4.76 -7.34 -6.17
N GLU A 190 -6.07 -7.50 -5.99
CA GLU A 190 -6.66 -8.74 -5.49
C GLU A 190 -7.48 -9.50 -6.54
N GLY A 191 -7.70 -10.80 -6.34
CA GLY A 191 -8.62 -11.61 -7.15
C GLY A 191 -8.17 -11.96 -8.57
N GLY A 192 -6.93 -11.63 -8.98
CA GLY A 192 -6.43 -11.89 -10.34
C GLY A 192 -5.84 -13.29 -10.59
N GLY A 193 -5.77 -14.12 -9.55
CA GLY A 193 -5.34 -15.52 -9.65
C GLY A 193 -6.38 -16.44 -10.27
N ALA A 194 -5.95 -17.63 -10.73
CA ALA A 194 -6.85 -18.68 -11.20
C ALA A 194 -7.53 -19.44 -10.04
N GLU A 195 -6.90 -19.48 -8.88
CA GLU A 195 -7.42 -20.12 -7.69
C GLU A 195 -8.34 -19.17 -6.92
N ILE A 196 -9.23 -19.75 -6.10
CA ILE A 196 -10.08 -19.00 -5.19
C ILE A 196 -9.20 -18.50 -4.03
N PRO A 197 -9.05 -17.17 -3.84
CA PRO A 197 -8.22 -16.65 -2.76
C PRO A 197 -8.92 -16.81 -1.40
N ASN A 198 -8.14 -16.86 -0.32
CA ASN A 198 -8.66 -16.99 1.05
C ASN A 198 -9.48 -15.75 1.45
N ASN A 199 -9.12 -14.57 0.92
CA ASN A 199 -9.85 -13.33 1.16
C ASN A 199 -11.10 -13.12 0.27
N ARG A 200 -11.52 -14.09 -0.56
CA ARG A 200 -12.58 -13.88 -1.58
C ARG A 200 -13.87 -13.25 -1.02
N GLU A 201 -14.34 -13.70 0.13
CA GLU A 201 -15.56 -13.16 0.75
C GLU A 201 -15.39 -11.69 1.15
N LEU A 202 -14.22 -11.32 1.69
CA LEU A 202 -13.89 -9.93 2.04
C LEU A 202 -13.81 -9.05 0.79
N LEU A 203 -13.17 -9.57 -0.26
CA LEU A 203 -13.03 -8.87 -1.53
C LEU A 203 -14.41 -8.61 -2.16
N LEU A 204 -15.28 -9.62 -2.25
CA LEU A 204 -16.63 -9.46 -2.82
C LEU A 204 -17.47 -8.47 -2.02
N ARG A 205 -17.42 -8.53 -0.68
CA ARG A 205 -18.12 -7.57 0.17
C ARG A 205 -17.62 -6.14 -0.04
N THR A 206 -16.30 -5.98 -0.18
CA THR A 206 -15.67 -4.67 -0.38
C THR A 206 -16.08 -4.06 -1.73
N LEU A 207 -15.99 -4.84 -2.81
CA LEU A 207 -16.41 -4.41 -4.14
C LEU A 207 -17.91 -4.12 -4.20
N ALA A 208 -18.74 -4.92 -3.52
CA ALA A 208 -20.18 -4.70 -3.42
C ALA A 208 -20.50 -3.38 -2.67
N GLY A 209 -19.81 -3.12 -1.56
CA GLY A 209 -19.92 -1.88 -0.81
C GLY A 209 -19.51 -0.66 -1.62
N PHE A 210 -18.40 -0.74 -2.38
CA PHE A 210 -18.00 0.31 -3.32
C PHE A 210 -19.04 0.55 -4.40
N ALA A 211 -19.57 -0.51 -5.00
CA ALA A 211 -20.52 -0.44 -6.10
C ALA A 211 -21.77 0.38 -5.76
N VAL A 212 -22.30 0.22 -4.55
CA VAL A 212 -23.52 0.93 -4.10
C VAL A 212 -23.24 2.16 -3.24
N HIS A 213 -21.98 2.51 -3.01
CA HIS A 213 -21.61 3.61 -2.12
C HIS A 213 -22.28 4.94 -2.56
N PRO A 214 -22.80 5.78 -1.65
CA PRO A 214 -23.57 6.98 -2.02
C PRO A 214 -22.83 8.01 -2.88
N ASN A 215 -21.50 8.04 -2.78
CA ASN A 215 -20.64 8.90 -3.60
C ASN A 215 -20.46 8.41 -5.05
N VAL A 216 -20.92 7.18 -5.35
CA VAL A 216 -20.92 6.60 -6.69
C VAL A 216 -22.24 6.97 -7.36
N GLY A 217 -22.15 7.93 -8.28
CA GLY A 217 -23.25 8.34 -9.13
C GLY A 217 -23.52 7.34 -10.24
N ALA A 218 -22.46 6.77 -10.82
CA ALA A 218 -22.55 5.68 -11.78
C ALA A 218 -21.32 4.75 -11.71
N LEU A 219 -21.49 3.49 -12.11
CA LEU A 219 -20.49 2.44 -11.97
C LEU A 219 -20.23 1.66 -13.26
N LEU A 220 -18.98 1.56 -13.69
CA LEU A 220 -18.53 0.59 -14.70
C LEU A 220 -17.63 -0.46 -14.04
N CYS A 221 -18.11 -1.70 -13.95
CA CYS A 221 -17.30 -2.84 -13.51
C CYS A 221 -16.66 -3.53 -14.72
N VAL A 222 -15.38 -3.88 -14.61
CA VAL A 222 -14.60 -4.45 -15.73
C VAL A 222 -13.87 -5.73 -15.34
N ASP A 223 -13.99 -6.77 -16.17
CA ASP A 223 -13.31 -8.07 -16.03
C ASP A 223 -12.89 -8.66 -17.41
N TYR A 224 -12.17 -9.78 -17.39
CA TYR A 224 -12.00 -10.65 -18.56
C TYR A 224 -12.95 -11.87 -18.53
N GLY A 225 -13.65 -12.10 -17.42
CA GLY A 225 -14.61 -13.17 -17.22
C GLY A 225 -14.00 -14.51 -16.81
N SER A 226 -12.67 -14.66 -16.91
CA SER A 226 -11.91 -15.86 -16.55
C SER A 226 -11.42 -15.87 -15.10
N GLU A 227 -11.49 -14.72 -14.41
CA GLU A 227 -10.96 -14.56 -13.07
C GLU A 227 -11.84 -15.19 -11.98
N ALA A 228 -11.22 -15.59 -10.86
CA ALA A 228 -11.94 -16.12 -9.69
C ALA A 228 -12.96 -15.11 -9.11
N VAL A 229 -12.72 -13.81 -9.34
CA VAL A 229 -13.63 -12.70 -9.03
C VAL A 229 -13.97 -11.93 -10.31
N SER A 230 -15.02 -12.39 -10.98
CA SER A 230 -15.57 -11.82 -12.21
C SER A 230 -16.82 -10.97 -11.96
N ASN A 231 -17.26 -10.24 -12.97
CA ASN A 231 -18.51 -9.49 -13.00
C ASN A 231 -19.71 -10.37 -12.65
N THR A 232 -19.76 -11.60 -13.17
CA THR A 232 -20.84 -12.56 -12.85
C THR A 232 -20.85 -12.93 -11.37
N VAL A 233 -19.67 -13.15 -10.78
CA VAL A 233 -19.56 -13.47 -9.34
C VAL A 233 -19.96 -12.28 -8.48
N LEU A 234 -19.49 -11.07 -8.84
CA LEU A 234 -19.81 -9.83 -8.12
C LEU A 234 -21.31 -9.50 -8.20
N GLU A 235 -21.91 -9.55 -9.38
CA GLU A 235 -23.35 -9.33 -9.55
C GLU A 235 -24.17 -10.36 -8.75
N GLY A 236 -23.78 -11.63 -8.82
CA GLY A 236 -24.41 -12.68 -8.02
C GLY A 236 -24.28 -12.45 -6.51
N TYR A 237 -23.16 -11.89 -6.04
CA TYR A 237 -22.97 -11.50 -4.64
C TYR A 237 -23.89 -10.33 -4.27
N LEU A 238 -23.85 -9.24 -5.04
CA LEU A 238 -24.70 -8.05 -4.85
C LEU A 238 -26.18 -8.43 -4.71
N ARG A 239 -26.69 -9.28 -5.60
CA ARG A 239 -28.11 -9.68 -5.61
C ARG A 239 -28.46 -10.64 -4.48
N ARG A 240 -27.55 -11.54 -4.08
CA ARG A 240 -27.80 -12.51 -3.00
C ARG A 240 -27.77 -11.86 -1.62
N GLU A 241 -26.91 -10.87 -1.44
CA GLU A 241 -26.75 -10.13 -0.18
C GLU A 241 -27.58 -8.82 -0.16
N ASP A 242 -28.57 -8.69 -1.05
CA ASP A 242 -29.55 -7.59 -1.14
C ASP A 242 -28.93 -6.18 -1.25
N TYR A 243 -27.79 -6.05 -1.93
CA TYR A 243 -27.22 -4.74 -2.26
C TYR A 243 -28.06 -4.03 -3.34
N PRO A 244 -28.39 -2.74 -3.18
CA PRO A 244 -29.30 -2.00 -4.06
C PRO A 244 -28.60 -1.52 -5.36
N ILE A 245 -28.03 -2.44 -6.15
CA ILE A 245 -27.32 -2.11 -7.40
C ILE A 245 -28.23 -1.50 -8.47
N ASP A 246 -29.53 -1.78 -8.43
CA ASP A 246 -30.50 -1.25 -9.40
C ASP A 246 -30.88 0.23 -9.10
N GLU A 247 -30.42 0.81 -7.99
CA GLU A 247 -30.64 2.21 -7.56
C GLU A 247 -29.55 3.19 -8.08
N LEU A 248 -28.78 2.76 -9.07
CA LEU A 248 -27.82 3.60 -9.80
C LEU A 248 -27.63 3.13 -11.26
N PRO A 249 -27.28 4.06 -12.16
CA PRO A 249 -26.71 3.69 -13.45
C PRO A 249 -25.45 2.84 -13.26
N HIS A 250 -25.46 1.62 -13.77
CA HIS A 250 -24.30 0.74 -13.72
C HIS A 250 -24.18 -0.10 -14.99
N ARG A 251 -22.99 -0.65 -15.21
CA ARG A 251 -22.72 -1.62 -16.28
C ARG A 251 -21.61 -2.58 -15.86
N PHE A 252 -21.82 -3.86 -16.15
CA PHE A 252 -20.79 -4.89 -16.11
C PHE A 252 -20.26 -5.11 -17.53
N LEU A 253 -18.96 -4.85 -17.74
CA LEU A 253 -18.27 -4.92 -19.03
C LEU A 253 -17.20 -6.01 -18.97
N SER A 254 -17.35 -7.06 -19.78
CA SER A 254 -16.30 -8.05 -20.00
C SER A 254 -15.50 -7.70 -21.26
N ILE A 255 -14.17 -7.67 -21.14
CA ILE A 255 -13.26 -7.37 -22.25
C ILE A 255 -13.13 -8.63 -23.12
N GLU A 256 -13.56 -8.53 -24.38
CA GLU A 256 -13.47 -9.60 -25.38
C GLU A 256 -12.95 -9.06 -26.72
N GLY A 257 -11.82 -9.59 -27.16
CA GLY A 257 -11.10 -9.10 -28.34
C GLY A 257 -10.34 -7.79 -28.08
N GLY A 258 -10.22 -6.93 -29.10
CA GLY A 258 -9.32 -5.77 -29.09
C GLY A 258 -9.46 -4.82 -27.90
N PHE A 259 -8.36 -4.56 -27.19
CA PHE A 259 -8.30 -3.73 -25.97
C PHE A 259 -8.79 -2.29 -26.18
N ASP A 260 -8.33 -1.63 -27.25
CA ASP A 260 -8.70 -0.24 -27.56
C ASP A 260 -10.19 -0.05 -27.85
N ARG A 261 -10.86 -1.07 -28.42
CA ARG A 261 -12.30 -1.04 -28.65
C ARG A 261 -13.05 -0.89 -27.33
N HIS A 262 -12.67 -1.68 -26.32
CA HIS A 262 -13.32 -1.63 -25.02
C HIS A 262 -12.97 -0.38 -24.22
N LEU A 263 -11.76 0.16 -24.37
CA LEU A 263 -11.43 1.48 -23.82
C LEU A 263 -12.37 2.56 -24.40
N ALA A 264 -12.55 2.60 -25.72
CA ALA A 264 -13.45 3.58 -26.36
C ALA A 264 -14.91 3.40 -25.91
N GLU A 265 -15.37 2.17 -25.72
CA GLU A 265 -16.69 1.85 -25.19
C GLU A 265 -16.87 2.34 -23.74
N ALA A 266 -15.91 2.04 -22.88
CA ALA A 266 -15.90 2.48 -21.48
C ALA A 266 -15.89 4.02 -21.38
N GLU A 267 -15.06 4.68 -22.19
CA GLU A 267 -15.00 6.15 -22.26
C GLU A 267 -16.34 6.76 -22.71
N GLY A 268 -16.97 6.19 -23.74
CA GLY A 268 -18.27 6.63 -24.23
C GLY A 268 -19.35 6.53 -23.15
N GLN A 269 -19.40 5.40 -22.44
CA GLN A 269 -20.34 5.18 -21.34
C GLN A 269 -20.12 6.17 -20.18
N ALA A 270 -18.87 6.36 -19.77
CA ALA A 270 -18.52 7.27 -18.67
C ALA A 270 -18.86 8.74 -19.01
N ARG A 271 -18.64 9.18 -20.26
CA ARG A 271 -19.02 10.53 -20.72
C ARG A 271 -20.53 10.73 -20.69
N GLN A 272 -21.31 9.72 -21.09
CA GLN A 272 -22.77 9.78 -21.03
C GLN A 272 -23.26 9.94 -19.59
N TRP A 273 -22.73 9.15 -18.65
CA TRP A 273 -23.10 9.27 -17.24
C TRP A 273 -22.62 10.60 -16.64
N ALA A 274 -21.42 11.07 -16.96
CA ALA A 274 -20.94 12.37 -16.50
C ALA A 274 -21.92 13.50 -16.86
N GLN A 275 -22.49 13.48 -18.08
CA GLN A 275 -23.51 14.45 -18.49
C GLN A 275 -24.80 14.35 -17.65
N GLN A 276 -25.22 13.14 -17.28
CA GLN A 276 -26.39 12.93 -16.42
C GLN A 276 -26.14 13.48 -15.00
N LEU A 277 -24.98 13.14 -14.43
CA LEU A 277 -24.59 13.56 -13.08
C LEU A 277 -24.39 15.08 -12.98
N GLN A 278 -23.92 15.75 -14.04
CA GLN A 278 -23.80 17.21 -14.09
C GLN A 278 -25.15 17.93 -13.85
N ALA A 279 -26.27 17.30 -14.22
CA ALA A 279 -27.61 17.85 -14.03
C ALA A 279 -28.18 17.61 -12.62
N GLU A 280 -27.55 16.76 -11.81
CA GLU A 280 -27.96 16.54 -10.42
C GLU A 280 -27.60 17.75 -9.55
N SER A 281 -28.33 17.94 -8.45
CA SER A 281 -28.12 19.05 -7.52
C SER A 281 -28.15 18.56 -6.09
N ARG A 282 -27.27 19.12 -5.27
CA ARG A 282 -27.26 18.88 -3.82
C ARG A 282 -28.50 19.47 -3.16
N VAL A 283 -29.12 18.72 -2.26
CA VAL A 283 -30.30 19.10 -1.46
C VAL A 283 -29.95 19.16 0.03
N GLU A 284 -30.70 19.94 0.82
CA GLU A 284 -30.49 20.03 2.27
C GLU A 284 -30.92 18.74 2.96
N LEU A 285 -30.00 18.10 3.67
CA LEU A 285 -30.17 16.82 4.34
C LEU A 285 -29.57 16.89 5.75
N PRO A 286 -30.15 16.19 6.74
CA PRO A 286 -29.62 16.19 8.10
C PRO A 286 -28.26 15.50 8.19
N ALA A 287 -27.40 16.00 9.08
CA ALA A 287 -26.08 15.42 9.37
C ALA A 287 -26.15 13.96 9.85
N SER A 288 -27.34 13.46 10.23
CA SER A 288 -27.59 12.05 10.55
C SER A 288 -27.21 11.07 9.42
N HIS A 289 -27.06 11.55 8.18
CA HIS A 289 -26.62 10.70 7.07
C HIS A 289 -25.11 10.59 6.90
N LEU A 290 -24.31 11.29 7.72
CA LEU A 290 -22.85 11.18 7.66
C LEU A 290 -22.35 9.97 8.46
N LYS A 291 -21.39 9.28 7.86
CA LYS A 291 -20.70 8.12 8.43
C LYS A 291 -19.20 8.38 8.33
N LEU A 292 -18.54 8.55 9.48
CA LEU A 292 -17.11 8.85 9.56
C LEU A 292 -16.29 7.56 9.61
N ALA A 293 -15.32 7.44 8.70
CA ALA A 293 -14.21 6.50 8.84
C ALA A 293 -13.14 7.15 9.73
N LEU A 294 -12.75 6.48 10.82
CA LEU A 294 -11.70 6.93 11.74
C LEU A 294 -10.45 6.09 11.50
N GLN A 295 -9.42 6.71 10.91
CA GLN A 295 -8.20 6.01 10.49
C GLN A 295 -6.94 6.68 11.07
N CYS A 296 -5.94 5.87 11.42
CA CYS A 296 -4.57 6.33 11.64
C CYS A 296 -3.67 6.11 10.42
N GLY A 297 -2.70 6.99 10.24
CA GLY A 297 -1.59 6.80 9.29
C GLY A 297 -0.26 6.66 10.01
N GLY A 298 0.69 7.54 9.71
CA GLY A 298 1.96 7.61 10.45
C GLY A 298 1.79 8.15 11.87
N SER A 299 1.35 7.32 12.81
CA SER A 299 1.15 7.69 14.23
C SER A 299 2.44 8.09 14.94
N ASP A 300 2.33 9.05 15.86
CA ASP A 300 3.38 9.48 16.79
C ASP A 300 2.87 9.47 18.25
N ALA A 301 3.73 9.86 19.19
CA ALA A 301 3.35 9.95 20.61
C ALA A 301 2.22 10.96 20.90
N PHE A 302 1.95 11.91 20.01
CA PHE A 302 0.92 12.95 20.17
C PHE A 302 -0.41 12.59 19.52
N SER A 303 -0.47 11.54 18.68
CA SER A 303 -1.72 11.01 18.12
C SER A 303 -2.80 10.83 19.20
N GLY A 304 -2.46 10.17 20.31
CA GLY A 304 -3.38 9.96 21.45
C GLY A 304 -3.61 11.18 22.35
N VAL A 305 -2.90 12.29 22.13
CA VAL A 305 -2.97 13.52 22.93
C VAL A 305 -3.80 14.60 22.23
N SER A 306 -3.68 14.71 20.90
CA SER A 306 -4.32 15.78 20.12
C SER A 306 -5.26 15.24 19.03
N GLY A 307 -4.70 14.60 17.99
CA GLY A 307 -5.42 14.26 16.76
C GLY A 307 -6.57 13.26 16.98
N ASN A 308 -6.31 12.16 17.69
CA ASN A 308 -7.32 11.13 17.95
C ASN A 308 -8.45 11.66 18.88
N PRO A 309 -8.14 12.35 20.00
CA PRO A 309 -9.17 13.02 20.80
C PRO A 309 -10.00 14.05 20.02
N LEU A 310 -9.40 14.80 19.08
CA LEU A 310 -10.13 15.76 18.25
C LEU A 310 -11.10 15.05 17.29
N ALA A 311 -10.66 13.97 16.65
CA ALA A 311 -11.53 13.13 15.82
C ALA A 311 -12.67 12.52 16.64
N ALA A 312 -12.38 12.05 17.86
CA ALA A 312 -13.36 11.49 18.79
C ALA A 312 -14.41 12.52 19.22
N TRP A 313 -14.00 13.77 19.48
CA TRP A 313 -14.92 14.86 19.82
C TRP A 313 -15.97 15.05 18.74
N VAL A 314 -15.55 15.06 17.47
CA VAL A 314 -16.49 15.23 16.35
C VAL A 314 -17.31 13.97 16.09
N ALA A 315 -16.72 12.77 16.23
CA ALA A 315 -17.47 11.52 16.16
C ALA A 315 -18.62 11.48 17.18
N ARG A 316 -18.38 11.94 18.42
CA ARG A 316 -19.42 12.09 19.45
C ARG A 316 -20.54 13.00 18.96
N GLU A 317 -20.23 14.21 18.50
CA GLU A 317 -21.24 15.17 18.04
C GLU A 317 -22.02 14.65 16.83
N LEU A 318 -21.36 13.95 15.91
CA LEU A 318 -22.03 13.35 14.76
C LEU A 318 -22.99 12.22 15.18
N ILE A 319 -22.59 11.36 16.12
CA ILE A 319 -23.47 10.31 16.68
C ILE A 319 -24.68 10.95 17.38
N ARG A 320 -24.48 12.06 18.10
CA ARG A 320 -25.60 12.85 18.67
C ARG A 320 -26.50 13.43 17.58
N CYS A 321 -26.00 13.72 16.38
CA CYS A 321 -26.84 14.10 15.24
C CYS A 321 -27.59 12.92 14.62
N GLY A 322 -27.34 11.67 15.04
CA GLY A 322 -27.88 10.46 14.44
C GLY A 322 -27.03 9.87 13.32
N GLY A 323 -25.77 10.30 13.17
CA GLY A 323 -24.80 9.71 12.24
C GLY A 323 -24.05 8.53 12.84
N ALA A 324 -22.98 8.09 12.18
CA ALA A 324 -22.15 6.99 12.67
C ALA A 324 -20.64 7.30 12.56
N ALA A 325 -19.86 6.58 13.35
CA ALA A 325 -18.41 6.55 13.25
C ALA A 325 -17.93 5.08 13.25
N ASN A 326 -16.91 4.79 12.46
CA ASN A 326 -16.33 3.47 12.29
C ASN A 326 -14.84 3.51 12.63
N LEU A 327 -14.44 2.84 13.70
CA LEU A 327 -13.04 2.58 14.06
C LEU A 327 -12.65 1.20 13.51
N ALA A 328 -11.43 1.06 13.02
CA ALA A 328 -10.93 -0.22 12.50
C ALA A 328 -9.58 -0.56 13.16
N GLU A 329 -8.66 -1.21 12.44
CA GLU A 329 -7.26 -1.43 12.87
C GLU A 329 -7.17 -2.37 14.09
N THR A 330 -7.55 -3.65 13.93
CA THR A 330 -7.65 -4.62 15.04
C THR A 330 -6.35 -4.78 15.83
N ASP A 331 -5.22 -4.81 15.13
CA ASP A 331 -3.89 -4.89 15.74
C ASP A 331 -3.56 -3.63 16.55
N GLU A 332 -3.95 -2.45 16.08
CA GLU A 332 -3.84 -1.17 16.81
C GLU A 332 -4.84 -1.00 17.96
N LEU A 333 -5.52 -2.06 18.41
CA LEU A 333 -6.30 -2.04 19.64
C LEU A 333 -5.83 -3.10 20.66
N ILE A 334 -4.79 -3.87 20.34
CA ILE A 334 -4.20 -4.85 21.24
C ILE A 334 -3.54 -4.13 22.42
N GLY A 335 -3.97 -4.47 23.64
CA GLY A 335 -3.56 -3.81 24.88
C GLY A 335 -4.42 -2.61 25.27
N ALA A 336 -5.33 -2.14 24.40
CA ALA A 336 -6.27 -1.06 24.69
C ALA A 336 -7.68 -1.56 25.07
N GLU A 337 -7.85 -2.87 25.21
CA GLU A 337 -9.13 -3.50 25.55
C GLU A 337 -9.78 -2.91 26.82
N PRO A 338 -9.05 -2.60 27.91
CA PRO A 338 -9.65 -1.94 29.07
C PRO A 338 -10.33 -0.61 28.72
N TYR A 339 -9.72 0.21 27.86
CA TYR A 339 -10.32 1.47 27.43
C TYR A 339 -11.49 1.24 26.49
N VAL A 340 -11.37 0.35 25.50
CA VAL A 340 -12.45 0.10 24.54
C VAL A 340 -13.69 -0.46 25.23
N LEU A 341 -13.51 -1.36 26.21
CA LEU A 341 -14.58 -2.09 26.87
C LEU A 341 -15.13 -1.44 28.14
N ASP A 342 -14.50 -0.37 28.66
CA ASP A 342 -15.04 0.43 29.77
C ASP A 342 -16.43 1.02 29.44
N ARG A 343 -16.72 1.26 28.15
CA ARG A 343 -18.07 1.58 27.70
C ARG A 343 -18.44 0.85 26.42
N VAL A 344 -19.27 -0.17 26.58
CA VAL A 344 -19.81 -0.98 25.48
C VAL A 344 -21.29 -1.23 25.71
N ARG A 345 -22.07 -1.31 24.63
CA ARG A 345 -23.53 -1.46 24.64
C ARG A 345 -23.98 -2.66 25.46
N ASP A 346 -23.36 -3.81 25.24
CA ASP A 346 -23.72 -5.08 25.86
C ASP A 346 -22.53 -6.07 25.89
N ALA A 347 -22.70 -7.16 26.65
CA ALA A 347 -21.68 -8.20 26.79
C ALA A 347 -21.44 -8.97 25.50
N GLU A 348 -22.43 -9.04 24.59
CA GLU A 348 -22.28 -9.70 23.30
C GLU A 348 -21.30 -8.93 22.39
N THR A 349 -21.43 -7.61 22.36
CA THR A 349 -20.52 -6.71 21.66
C THR A 349 -19.11 -6.81 22.22
N ALA A 350 -18.96 -6.83 23.55
CA ALA A 350 -17.67 -7.02 24.20
C ALA A 350 -17.03 -8.36 23.83
N ARG A 351 -17.80 -9.46 23.85
CA ARG A 351 -17.33 -10.79 23.43
C ARG A 351 -16.91 -10.79 21.96
N ARG A 352 -17.70 -10.17 21.08
CA ARG A 352 -17.39 -10.12 19.65
C ARG A 352 -16.10 -9.34 19.37
N PHE A 353 -15.89 -8.21 20.03
CA PHE A 353 -14.64 -7.45 19.95
C PHE A 353 -13.43 -8.29 20.37
N LEU A 354 -13.48 -8.93 21.55
CA LEU A 354 -12.39 -9.78 22.03
C LEU A 354 -12.14 -10.97 21.09
N GLN A 355 -13.19 -11.58 20.52
CA GLN A 355 -13.05 -12.66 19.54
C GLN A 355 -12.36 -12.19 18.24
N MET A 356 -12.62 -10.97 17.79
CA MET A 356 -11.94 -10.40 16.61
C MET A 356 -10.45 -10.19 16.87
N VAL A 357 -10.09 -9.67 18.05
CA VAL A 357 -8.68 -9.52 18.46
C VAL A 357 -7.97 -10.87 18.46
N GLU A 358 -8.56 -11.90 19.06
CA GLU A 358 -7.94 -13.22 19.14
C GLU A 358 -7.87 -13.91 17.76
N ARG A 359 -8.92 -13.80 16.93
CA ARG A 359 -8.91 -14.26 15.53
C ARG A 359 -7.80 -13.61 14.71
N PHE A 360 -7.57 -12.31 14.91
CA PHE A 360 -6.54 -11.58 14.19
C PHE A 360 -5.14 -12.07 14.60
N LYS A 361 -4.88 -12.20 15.91
CA LYS A 361 -3.62 -12.77 16.42
C LYS A 361 -3.39 -14.18 15.91
N GLU A 362 -4.42 -15.03 15.92
CA GLU A 362 -4.36 -16.39 15.40
C GLU A 362 -4.00 -16.39 13.91
N ARG A 363 -4.71 -15.60 13.09
CA ARG A 363 -4.43 -15.47 11.65
C ARG A 363 -2.99 -15.07 11.39
N VAL A 364 -2.49 -14.03 12.07
CA VAL A 364 -1.12 -13.54 11.91
C VAL A 364 -0.08 -14.61 12.33
N SER A 365 -0.39 -15.41 13.36
CA SER A 365 0.50 -16.47 13.85
C SER A 365 0.75 -17.59 12.84
N TRP A 366 -0.22 -17.87 11.94
CA TRP A 366 -0.07 -18.87 10.87
C TRP A 366 1.08 -18.53 9.90
N HIS A 367 1.47 -17.25 9.89
CA HIS A 367 2.51 -16.71 9.02
C HIS A 367 3.85 -16.49 9.76
N GLY A 368 3.97 -16.92 11.02
CA GLY A 368 5.17 -16.73 11.84
C GLY A 368 5.36 -15.30 12.32
N ALA A 369 4.32 -14.46 12.24
CA ALA A 369 4.31 -13.10 12.74
C ALA A 369 3.49 -13.00 14.04
N SER A 370 3.58 -11.85 14.72
CA SER A 370 2.76 -11.51 15.87
C SER A 370 2.29 -10.07 15.70
N ALA A 371 1.01 -9.82 16.00
CA ALA A 371 0.40 -8.50 15.86
C ALA A 371 1.05 -7.47 16.81
N GLU A 372 1.59 -7.94 17.93
CA GLU A 372 2.40 -7.16 18.87
C GLU A 372 3.72 -6.64 18.28
N GLY A 373 4.13 -7.17 17.11
CA GLY A 373 5.30 -6.70 16.35
C GLY A 373 5.12 -5.31 15.70
N ASN A 374 3.89 -4.80 15.60
CA ASN A 374 3.60 -3.40 15.31
C ASN A 374 3.79 -2.61 16.62
N PRO A 375 4.73 -1.67 16.80
CA PRO A 375 5.00 -0.48 15.97
C PRO A 375 6.24 -0.57 15.07
N SER A 376 6.24 0.19 13.96
CA SER A 376 7.38 0.28 13.04
C SER A 376 8.61 0.99 13.65
N GLY A 377 9.78 0.86 13.01
CA GLY A 377 10.97 1.62 13.41
C GLY A 377 10.76 3.14 13.40
N GLY A 378 9.97 3.65 12.45
CA GLY A 378 9.57 5.06 12.39
C GLY A 378 8.67 5.48 13.56
N ASN A 379 7.75 4.62 13.99
CA ASN A 379 6.92 4.89 15.17
C ASN A 379 7.75 4.89 16.46
N LYS A 380 8.69 3.93 16.62
CA LYS A 380 9.60 3.87 17.77
C LYS A 380 10.49 5.12 17.85
N TYR A 381 10.98 5.61 16.72
CA TYR A 381 11.71 6.87 16.63
C TYR A 381 10.88 8.08 17.11
N ARG A 382 9.55 8.02 16.99
CA ARG A 382 8.60 9.07 17.38
C ARG A 382 7.92 8.84 18.75
N GLY A 383 8.46 7.95 19.58
CA GLY A 383 8.02 7.81 20.97
C GLY A 383 6.92 6.76 21.24
N LEU A 384 6.58 5.94 20.23
CA LEU A 384 5.68 4.79 20.39
C LEU A 384 6.51 3.51 20.58
N TYR A 385 6.81 3.17 21.83
CA TYR A 385 7.79 2.13 22.17
C TYR A 385 7.33 0.70 21.92
N ASN A 386 6.03 0.46 22.01
CA ASN A 386 5.41 -0.85 21.88
C ASN A 386 3.95 -0.74 21.40
N ILE A 387 3.33 -1.89 21.12
CA ILE A 387 1.95 -1.94 20.60
C ILE A 387 0.97 -1.29 21.58
N VAL A 388 1.14 -1.50 22.89
CA VAL A 388 0.18 -1.01 23.89
C VAL A 388 0.08 0.52 23.88
N LEU A 389 1.22 1.24 23.84
CA LEU A 389 1.21 2.70 23.73
C LEU A 389 0.53 3.18 22.45
N LYS A 390 0.80 2.50 21.32
CA LYS A 390 0.18 2.81 20.03
C LYS A 390 -1.33 2.59 20.11
N SER A 391 -1.74 1.45 20.66
CA SER A 391 -3.14 1.04 20.75
C SER A 391 -3.97 1.90 21.67
N ILE A 392 -3.44 2.27 22.85
CA ILE A 392 -4.12 3.20 23.75
C ILE A 392 -4.33 4.53 23.01
N GLY A 393 -3.29 5.02 22.33
CA GLY A 393 -3.39 6.22 21.51
C GLY A 393 -4.44 6.12 20.42
N ALA A 394 -4.49 5.02 19.67
CA ALA A 394 -5.49 4.76 18.63
C ALA A 394 -6.92 4.67 19.20
N ALA A 395 -7.09 4.02 20.35
CA ALA A 395 -8.37 3.88 21.03
C ALA A 395 -8.96 5.22 21.49
N MET A 396 -8.13 6.26 21.67
CA MET A 396 -8.60 7.64 21.95
C MET A 396 -9.45 8.26 20.82
N LYS A 397 -9.59 7.58 19.67
CA LYS A 397 -10.59 7.89 18.63
C LYS A 397 -12.03 7.57 19.09
N ARG A 398 -12.23 6.91 20.24
CA ARG A 398 -13.50 6.80 20.96
C ARG A 398 -13.55 7.84 22.06
N HIS A 399 -14.55 8.72 22.02
CA HIS A 399 -14.74 9.71 23.08
C HIS A 399 -15.19 9.00 24.38
N PRO A 400 -14.77 9.44 25.58
CA PRO A 400 -15.11 8.77 26.84
C PRO A 400 -16.62 8.57 27.07
N GLU A 401 -17.46 9.46 26.53
CA GLU A 401 -18.93 9.35 26.63
C GLU A 401 -19.55 8.34 25.65
N VAL A 402 -18.88 8.03 24.54
CA VAL A 402 -19.41 7.22 23.43
C VAL A 402 -19.26 5.73 23.75
N PRO A 403 -20.35 4.95 23.82
CA PRO A 403 -20.24 3.49 23.95
C PRO A 403 -19.82 2.85 22.61
N LEU A 404 -19.11 1.72 22.67
CA LEU A 404 -18.99 0.82 21.52
C LEU A 404 -20.37 0.17 21.27
N ASP A 405 -20.96 0.47 20.12
CA ASP A 405 -22.32 0.07 19.74
C ASP A 405 -22.38 -1.32 19.09
N GLY A 406 -21.30 -1.76 18.48
CA GLY A 406 -21.24 -3.05 17.81
C GLY A 406 -19.94 -3.30 17.07
N CYS A 407 -19.79 -4.50 16.53
CA CYS A 407 -18.64 -4.89 15.72
C CYS A 407 -19.07 -5.35 14.32
N LEU A 408 -18.23 -5.09 13.32
CA LEU A 408 -18.45 -5.34 11.90
C LEU A 408 -17.35 -6.26 11.37
N GLU A 409 -17.71 -7.21 10.51
CA GLU A 409 -16.71 -7.85 9.66
C GLU A 409 -16.21 -6.83 8.62
N TYR A 410 -15.00 -7.04 8.08
CA TYR A 410 -14.42 -6.15 7.07
C TYR A 410 -15.38 -5.89 5.89
N GLY A 411 -15.70 -4.62 5.62
CA GLY A 411 -16.62 -4.19 4.56
C GLY A 411 -18.12 -4.35 4.86
N GLN A 412 -18.51 -4.81 6.04
CA GLN A 412 -19.92 -4.98 6.41
C GLN A 412 -20.62 -3.63 6.56
N GLN A 413 -21.80 -3.47 5.94
CA GLN A 413 -22.59 -2.24 6.02
C GLN A 413 -22.88 -1.84 7.48
N ILE A 414 -22.65 -0.57 7.80
CA ILE A 414 -23.03 0.01 9.11
C ILE A 414 -24.56 0.03 9.20
N PRO A 415 -25.18 -0.72 10.14
CA PRO A 415 -26.62 -0.94 10.14
C PRO A 415 -27.43 0.24 10.68
N GLU A 416 -26.86 0.99 11.63
CA GLU A 416 -27.53 2.13 12.28
C GLU A 416 -26.52 3.16 12.82
N SER A 417 -27.04 4.29 13.30
CA SER A 417 -26.27 5.32 14.01
C SER A 417 -25.58 4.75 15.25
N GLY A 418 -24.30 5.08 15.44
CA GLY A 418 -23.51 4.62 16.56
C GLY A 418 -22.01 4.64 16.29
N TYR A 419 -21.23 4.15 17.27
CA TYR A 419 -19.80 3.92 17.16
C TYR A 419 -19.50 2.44 16.94
N TRP A 420 -19.00 2.11 15.76
CA TRP A 420 -18.78 0.74 15.33
C TRP A 420 -17.29 0.43 15.26
N PHE A 421 -16.92 -0.78 15.65
CA PHE A 421 -15.59 -1.33 15.39
C PHE A 421 -15.63 -2.29 14.18
N MET A 422 -14.69 -2.22 13.25
CA MET A 422 -14.58 -3.12 12.11
C MET A 422 -13.27 -3.92 12.17
N ASP A 423 -13.34 -5.25 12.04
CA ASP A 423 -12.15 -6.09 11.94
C ASP A 423 -11.36 -5.77 10.66
N SER A 424 -10.12 -5.31 10.80
CA SER A 424 -9.23 -4.93 9.69
C SER A 424 -7.75 -4.98 10.11
N PRO A 425 -6.79 -4.99 9.17
CA PRO A 425 -5.41 -4.67 9.49
C PRO A 425 -5.27 -3.16 9.75
N GLY A 426 -4.20 -2.75 10.43
CA GLY A 426 -3.73 -1.38 10.64
C GLY A 426 -3.02 -0.78 9.42
N ASN A 427 -2.79 -1.56 8.34
CA ASN A 427 -2.42 -0.99 7.05
C ASN A 427 -3.50 0.01 6.57
N ASP A 428 -3.09 1.26 6.35
CA ASP A 428 -3.98 2.40 6.25
C ASP A 428 -4.97 2.30 5.08
N LEU A 429 -4.47 2.00 3.88
CA LEU A 429 -5.29 1.89 2.68
C LEU A 429 -6.19 0.65 2.71
N GLU A 430 -5.69 -0.47 3.23
CA GLU A 430 -6.48 -1.68 3.39
C GLU A 430 -7.61 -1.48 4.41
N SER A 431 -7.36 -0.81 5.53
CA SER A 431 -8.39 -0.46 6.52
C SER A 431 -9.47 0.45 5.93
N ILE A 432 -9.05 1.56 5.29
CA ILE A 432 -9.97 2.55 4.70
C ILE A 432 -10.88 1.90 3.67
N ALA A 433 -10.35 1.00 2.83
CA ALA A 433 -11.17 0.30 1.83
C ALA A 433 -12.36 -0.43 2.48
N GLY A 434 -12.14 -1.11 3.61
CA GLY A 434 -13.24 -1.74 4.37
C GLY A 434 -14.21 -0.72 4.94
N GLN A 435 -13.72 0.40 5.48
CA GLN A 435 -14.57 1.44 6.08
C GLN A 435 -15.44 2.14 5.03
N VAL A 436 -14.88 2.44 3.85
CA VAL A 436 -15.61 3.00 2.71
C VAL A 436 -16.63 1.99 2.19
N ALA A 437 -16.26 0.71 2.05
CA ALA A 437 -17.21 -0.33 1.67
C ALA A 437 -18.35 -0.46 2.68
N SER A 438 -18.10 -0.23 3.97
CA SER A 438 -19.11 -0.22 5.04
C SER A 438 -20.06 1.01 4.97
N GLY A 439 -19.82 1.93 4.04
CA GLY A 439 -20.66 3.09 3.75
C GLY A 439 -20.15 4.43 4.31
N CYS A 440 -18.91 4.51 4.80
CA CYS A 440 -18.36 5.77 5.29
C CYS A 440 -18.16 6.78 4.16
N ASN A 441 -18.83 7.93 4.25
CA ASN A 441 -18.85 8.96 3.21
C ASN A 441 -17.97 10.19 3.51
N ILE A 442 -17.23 10.16 4.63
CA ILE A 442 -16.13 11.07 4.98
C ILE A 442 -15.06 10.26 5.72
N ILE A 443 -13.78 10.51 5.42
CA ILE A 443 -12.65 9.90 6.13
C ILE A 443 -11.96 10.95 6.99
N TYR A 444 -11.73 10.64 8.26
CA TYR A 444 -10.76 11.32 9.11
C TYR A 444 -9.49 10.51 9.18
N PHE A 445 -8.41 11.14 8.70
CA PHE A 445 -7.11 10.51 8.64
C PHE A 445 -6.17 11.24 9.60
N VAL A 446 -5.95 10.67 10.78
CA VAL A 446 -5.07 11.25 11.80
C VAL A 446 -3.63 10.81 11.56
N THR A 447 -2.70 11.75 11.53
CA THR A 447 -1.30 11.47 11.23
C THR A 447 -0.34 12.37 11.98
N GLY A 448 0.69 11.78 12.60
CA GLY A 448 1.78 12.52 13.25
C GLY A 448 2.93 12.85 12.31
N ASN A 449 3.21 11.97 11.34
CA ASN A 449 4.25 12.21 10.35
C ASN A 449 3.78 12.98 9.11
N GLY A 450 2.46 13.15 8.93
CA GLY A 450 1.88 13.89 7.81
C GLY A 450 1.64 13.02 6.59
N SER A 451 0.96 11.90 6.77
CA SER A 451 0.58 11.05 5.64
C SER A 451 -0.44 11.71 4.72
N ILE A 452 -0.23 11.54 3.42
CA ILE A 452 -0.97 12.19 2.34
C ILE A 452 -2.03 11.29 1.71
N THR A 453 -2.29 10.12 2.30
CA THR A 453 -3.22 9.10 1.79
C THR A 453 -4.62 9.69 1.55
N ASN A 454 -5.23 9.38 0.40
CA ASN A 454 -6.61 9.75 0.06
C ASN A 454 -7.30 8.61 -0.70
N PHE A 455 -8.63 8.59 -0.61
CA PHE A 455 -9.47 7.62 -1.31
C PHE A 455 -10.12 8.23 -2.56
N PRO A 456 -10.30 7.49 -3.68
CA PRO A 456 -10.67 8.10 -4.96
C PRO A 456 -12.00 8.86 -5.01
N PHE A 457 -13.02 8.39 -4.29
CA PHE A 457 -14.38 8.97 -4.33
C PHE A 457 -14.94 9.36 -2.96
N VAL A 458 -14.11 9.33 -1.91
CA VAL A 458 -14.52 9.71 -0.54
C VAL A 458 -13.59 10.80 -0.02
N PRO A 459 -14.11 11.97 0.39
CA PRO A 459 -13.26 13.06 0.85
C PRO A 459 -12.53 12.65 2.13
N THR A 460 -11.22 12.90 2.14
CA THR A 460 -10.32 12.58 3.26
C THR A 460 -9.84 13.87 3.91
N VAL A 461 -10.24 14.09 5.16
CA VAL A 461 -9.80 15.22 6.01
C VAL A 461 -8.60 14.76 6.83
N LYS A 462 -7.43 15.34 6.54
CA LYS A 462 -6.16 14.99 7.20
C LYS A 462 -5.91 15.86 8.43
N ILE A 463 -5.70 15.20 9.57
CA ILE A 463 -5.56 15.84 10.89
C ILE A 463 -4.14 15.58 11.41
N VAL A 464 -3.34 16.65 11.55
CA VAL A 464 -1.93 16.56 11.97
C VAL A 464 -1.76 16.82 13.46
N THR A 465 -0.99 15.99 14.15
CA THR A 465 -0.92 15.96 15.62
C THR A 465 -0.09 17.09 16.26
N THR A 466 0.81 17.73 15.50
CA THR A 466 1.70 18.82 15.95
C THR A 466 1.67 20.00 14.99
N SER A 467 1.81 21.22 15.51
CA SER A 467 1.69 22.45 14.70
C SER A 467 2.90 22.67 13.80
N GLN A 468 4.10 22.34 14.27
CA GLN A 468 5.30 22.39 13.43
C GLN A 468 5.18 21.50 12.19
N ARG A 469 4.63 20.28 12.34
CA ARG A 469 4.41 19.38 11.20
C ARG A 469 3.32 19.92 10.27
N PHE A 470 2.24 20.48 10.83
CA PHE A 470 1.19 21.10 10.02
C PHE A 470 1.73 22.26 9.17
N GLU A 471 2.55 23.14 9.74
CA GLU A 471 3.17 24.25 9.01
C GLU A 471 4.10 23.78 7.89
N LEU A 472 4.87 22.71 8.13
CA LEU A 472 5.74 22.10 7.13
C LEU A 472 4.95 21.55 5.93
N LEU A 473 3.74 21.03 6.18
CA LEU A 473 2.90 20.31 5.20
C LEU A 473 1.57 21.02 4.93
N ALA A 474 1.51 22.35 5.10
CA ALA A 474 0.26 23.11 5.09
C ALA A 474 -0.53 23.06 3.77
N GLU A 475 0.15 22.76 2.65
CA GLU A 475 -0.50 22.57 1.35
C GLU A 475 -1.20 21.21 1.23
N ASP A 476 -0.75 20.21 1.98
CA ASP A 476 -1.25 18.84 1.93
C ASP A 476 -2.18 18.51 3.11
N MET A 477 -2.19 19.32 4.18
CA MET A 477 -2.87 19.01 5.44
C MET A 477 -4.09 19.88 5.69
N ASP A 478 -5.18 19.28 6.15
CA ASP A 478 -6.43 19.99 6.37
C ASP A 478 -6.44 20.67 7.74
N VAL A 479 -6.12 19.94 8.83
CA VAL A 479 -6.36 20.40 10.20
C VAL A 479 -5.13 20.27 11.09
N ASN A 480 -4.83 21.33 11.85
CA ASN A 480 -3.79 21.37 12.88
C ASN A 480 -4.37 20.96 14.25
N ALA A 481 -4.21 19.69 14.65
CA ALA A 481 -4.54 19.25 16.00
C ALA A 481 -3.47 19.65 17.03
N GLY A 482 -2.25 19.97 16.59
CA GLY A 482 -1.17 20.47 17.45
C GLY A 482 -1.52 21.74 18.23
N ALA A 483 -2.48 22.54 17.73
CA ALA A 483 -2.97 23.73 18.40
C ALA A 483 -3.50 23.46 19.82
N TYR A 484 -3.91 22.21 20.12
CA TYR A 484 -4.26 21.78 21.47
C TYR A 484 -3.07 21.87 22.43
N GLN A 485 -1.90 21.45 21.96
CA GLN A 485 -0.65 21.52 22.72
C GLN A 485 -0.18 22.96 22.91
N ASP A 486 -0.55 23.85 21.99
CA ASP A 486 -0.26 25.29 22.01
C ASP A 486 -1.26 26.12 22.85
N GLY A 487 -2.26 25.46 23.46
CA GLY A 487 -3.19 26.07 24.41
C GLY A 487 -4.60 26.31 23.90
N THR A 488 -4.92 25.91 22.67
CA THR A 488 -6.32 25.95 22.18
C THR A 488 -7.13 24.85 22.85
N SER A 489 -8.35 25.15 23.29
CA SER A 489 -9.20 24.13 23.92
C SER A 489 -9.71 23.09 22.92
N MET A 490 -9.84 21.83 23.35
CA MET A 490 -10.42 20.75 22.54
C MET A 490 -11.84 21.08 22.06
N ASP A 491 -12.65 21.75 22.89
CA ASP A 491 -14.02 22.15 22.52
C ASP A 491 -14.07 23.22 21.42
N GLU A 492 -13.09 24.12 21.38
CA GLU A 492 -12.98 25.09 20.30
C GLU A 492 -12.57 24.41 18.99
N MET A 493 -11.52 23.59 19.03
CA MET A 493 -11.02 22.86 17.86
C MET A 493 -12.08 21.89 17.32
N GLY A 494 -12.78 21.19 18.22
CA GLY A 494 -13.86 20.28 17.88
C GLY A 494 -15.00 20.97 17.14
N ARG A 495 -15.46 22.14 17.62
CA ARG A 495 -16.49 22.93 16.94
C ARG A 495 -16.04 23.37 15.54
N GLN A 496 -14.78 23.78 15.39
CA GLN A 496 -14.21 24.17 14.09
C GLN A 496 -14.16 22.97 13.13
N LEU A 497 -13.69 21.81 13.57
CA LEU A 497 -13.62 20.60 12.75
C LEU A 497 -15.03 20.09 12.39
N PHE A 498 -15.99 20.12 13.31
CA PHE A 498 -17.37 19.73 13.01
C PHE A 498 -18.01 20.63 11.94
N ALA A 499 -17.84 21.96 12.06
CA ALA A 499 -18.31 22.90 11.04
C ALA A 499 -17.66 22.64 9.67
N ARG A 500 -16.34 22.41 9.65
CA ARG A 500 -15.62 22.04 8.42
C ARG A 500 -16.08 20.71 7.85
N THR A 501 -16.47 19.76 8.68
CA THR A 501 -16.98 18.45 8.24
C THR A 501 -18.29 18.59 7.48
N LEU A 502 -19.20 19.44 7.97
CA LEU A 502 -20.42 19.77 7.24
C LEU A 502 -20.13 20.50 5.93
N ALA A 503 -19.13 21.39 5.90
CA ALA A 503 -18.71 22.09 4.68
C ALA A 503 -18.10 21.13 3.64
N VAL A 504 -17.23 20.21 4.07
CA VAL A 504 -16.66 19.15 3.23
C VAL A 504 -17.76 18.23 2.71
N ALA A 505 -18.69 17.81 3.56
CA ALA A 505 -19.88 17.06 3.15
C ALA A 505 -20.69 17.79 2.06
N ALA A 506 -20.78 19.12 2.20
CA ALA A 506 -21.48 20.01 1.28
C ALA A 506 -20.74 20.30 -0.04
N GLY A 507 -19.50 19.81 -0.21
CA GLY A 507 -18.73 19.94 -1.45
C GLY A 507 -17.45 20.76 -1.34
N GLU A 508 -17.08 21.26 -0.16
CA GLU A 508 -15.74 21.84 0.03
C GLU A 508 -14.68 20.74 -0.19
N ARG A 509 -13.71 21.03 -1.07
CA ARG A 509 -12.64 20.07 -1.39
C ARG A 509 -11.60 20.06 -0.27
N THR A 510 -11.19 18.87 0.16
CA THR A 510 -10.05 18.71 1.04
C THR A 510 -8.74 18.96 0.29
N ARG A 511 -7.63 19.15 1.02
CA ARG A 511 -6.31 19.31 0.41
C ARG A 511 -5.93 18.14 -0.50
N GLY A 512 -6.27 16.92 -0.08
CA GLY A 512 -6.01 15.71 -0.85
C GLY A 512 -6.76 15.66 -2.18
N GLU A 513 -8.03 16.06 -2.16
CA GLU A 513 -8.82 16.17 -3.39
C GLU A 513 -8.24 17.22 -4.32
N ALA A 514 -7.81 18.38 -3.81
CA ALA A 514 -7.19 19.43 -4.60
C ALA A 514 -5.85 18.98 -5.23
N ALA A 515 -5.08 18.14 -4.53
CA ALA A 515 -3.81 17.60 -5.01
C ALA A 515 -3.95 16.54 -6.12
N GLY A 516 -5.14 15.97 -6.33
CA GLY A 516 -5.37 14.95 -7.38
C GLY A 516 -4.68 13.61 -7.12
N HIS A 517 -4.31 13.33 -5.86
CA HIS A 517 -3.71 12.07 -5.42
C HIS A 517 -4.77 11.20 -4.73
N SER A 518 -4.86 9.93 -5.14
CA SER A 518 -5.62 8.90 -4.41
C SER A 518 -5.10 7.50 -4.76
N GLN A 519 -5.37 6.54 -3.87
CA GLN A 519 -4.99 5.14 -4.03
C GLN A 519 -6.05 4.22 -3.41
N VAL A 520 -6.07 2.96 -3.83
CA VAL A 520 -6.89 1.90 -3.24
C VAL A 520 -6.02 0.68 -2.99
N SER A 521 -6.11 0.12 -1.79
CA SER A 521 -5.64 -1.22 -1.46
C SER A 521 -6.77 -1.94 -0.74
N ILE A 522 -7.07 -3.18 -1.13
CA ILE A 522 -8.05 -4.01 -0.42
C ILE A 522 -7.25 -5.01 0.42
N TRP A 523 -7.77 -5.43 1.58
CA TRP A 523 -7.08 -6.37 2.47
C TRP A 523 -6.57 -7.58 1.69
N ARG A 524 -5.25 -7.64 1.52
CA ARG A 524 -4.63 -8.58 0.59
C ARG A 524 -4.78 -10.02 1.04
N ASP A 525 -4.82 -10.91 0.07
CA ASP A 525 -4.91 -12.34 0.29
C ASP A 525 -3.74 -12.86 1.13
N TRP A 526 -4.03 -13.79 2.02
CA TRP A 526 -3.05 -14.43 2.89
C TRP A 526 -2.96 -15.92 2.51
N PRO A 527 -1.78 -16.48 2.21
CA PRO A 527 -1.73 -17.83 1.65
C PRO A 527 -1.96 -18.97 2.67
N GLN A 528 -1.79 -18.73 3.97
CA GLN A 528 -1.93 -19.77 5.00
C GLN A 528 -3.34 -19.75 5.61
N ALA A 529 -3.98 -20.92 5.70
CA ALA A 529 -5.26 -21.08 6.39
C ALA A 529 -5.12 -21.61 7.83
N ASP A 530 -3.93 -22.11 8.18
CA ASP A 530 -3.55 -22.60 9.50
C ASP A 530 -2.02 -22.62 9.65
N ALA A 531 -1.52 -23.02 10.83
CA ALA A 531 -0.09 -23.08 11.13
C ALA A 531 0.61 -24.38 10.65
N ALA A 532 -0.07 -25.31 9.98
CA ALA A 532 0.46 -26.66 9.73
C ALA A 532 1.69 -26.68 8.81
N ALA A 533 1.80 -25.70 7.91
CA ALA A 533 2.94 -25.58 6.99
C ALA A 533 4.07 -24.68 7.51
N LEU A 534 3.88 -23.98 8.63
CA LEU A 534 4.75 -22.88 9.07
C LEU A 534 6.21 -23.30 9.24
N ASP A 535 6.47 -24.35 10.02
CA ASP A 535 7.83 -24.83 10.30
C ASP A 535 8.57 -25.22 9.00
N ARG A 536 7.86 -25.86 8.07
CA ARG A 536 8.42 -26.23 6.76
C ARG A 536 8.74 -24.98 5.93
N LEU A 537 7.84 -24.00 5.91
CA LEU A 537 8.02 -22.77 5.14
C LEU A 537 9.18 -21.94 5.67
N LEU A 538 9.30 -21.79 7.00
CA LEU A 538 10.41 -21.11 7.67
C LEU A 538 11.76 -21.83 7.45
N ALA A 539 11.74 -23.15 7.26
CA ALA A 539 12.94 -23.95 6.99
C ALA A 539 13.36 -23.98 5.50
N THR A 540 12.63 -23.32 4.60
CA THR A 540 12.93 -23.34 3.16
C THR A 540 14.26 -22.63 2.87
N SER A 541 15.20 -23.32 2.23
CA SER A 541 16.50 -22.75 1.87
C SER A 541 16.40 -21.89 0.61
N THR A 542 17.08 -20.74 0.61
CA THR A 542 17.23 -19.91 -0.60
C THR A 542 17.98 -20.69 -1.70
N PRO A 543 17.54 -20.60 -2.97
CA PRO A 543 18.26 -21.15 -4.11
C PRO A 543 19.72 -20.68 -4.21
N ALA A 544 20.57 -21.48 -4.86
CA ALA A 544 22.01 -21.23 -4.93
C ALA A 544 22.42 -20.16 -5.97
N GLY A 545 21.51 -19.70 -6.83
CA GLY A 545 21.77 -18.70 -7.85
C GLY A 545 22.53 -19.20 -9.10
N ALA A 546 22.79 -20.51 -9.21
CA ALA A 546 23.55 -21.10 -10.31
C ALA A 546 22.65 -21.44 -11.52
N PRO A 547 23.10 -21.21 -12.77
CA PRO A 547 22.31 -21.57 -13.95
C PRO A 547 22.14 -23.09 -14.07
N LEU A 548 21.01 -23.50 -14.62
CA LEU A 548 20.66 -24.89 -14.88
C LEU A 548 21.21 -25.32 -16.24
N THR A 549 21.71 -26.56 -16.31
CA THR A 549 22.21 -27.13 -17.56
C THR A 549 21.05 -27.50 -18.48
N ILE A 550 21.09 -27.04 -19.73
CA ILE A 550 20.13 -27.36 -20.78
C ILE A 550 20.84 -27.78 -22.07
N ARG A 551 20.10 -28.39 -22.99
CA ARG A 551 20.53 -28.59 -24.38
C ARG A 551 20.56 -27.25 -25.12
N THR A 552 21.75 -26.84 -25.55
CA THR A 552 21.99 -25.61 -26.30
C THR A 552 22.31 -25.88 -27.77
N GLU A 553 22.02 -24.90 -28.63
CA GLU A 553 22.27 -24.96 -30.08
C GLU A 553 22.84 -23.64 -30.58
N SER A 554 23.53 -23.67 -31.73
CA SER A 554 24.01 -22.44 -32.37
C SER A 554 22.85 -21.57 -32.83
N ALA A 555 22.81 -20.33 -32.34
CA ALA A 555 21.85 -19.34 -32.76
C ALA A 555 22.07 -18.93 -34.23
N PRO A 556 21.01 -18.57 -34.97
CA PRO A 556 21.11 -17.84 -36.22
C PRO A 556 21.93 -16.54 -36.04
N ALA A 557 22.67 -16.14 -37.07
CA ALA A 557 23.43 -14.89 -37.02
C ALA A 557 22.50 -13.68 -37.01
N VAL A 558 22.57 -12.88 -35.94
CA VAL A 558 21.76 -11.67 -35.73
C VAL A 558 22.64 -10.54 -35.20
N SER A 559 22.20 -9.30 -35.39
CA SER A 559 22.82 -8.10 -34.81
C SER A 559 21.76 -7.30 -34.10
N ILE A 560 21.98 -7.05 -32.82
CA ILE A 560 21.10 -6.31 -31.92
C ILE A 560 21.78 -4.98 -31.58
N ASP A 561 21.05 -3.88 -31.75
CA ASP A 561 21.52 -2.56 -31.33
C ASP A 561 21.31 -2.42 -29.81
N ALA A 562 22.40 -2.47 -29.05
CA ALA A 562 22.39 -2.41 -27.59
C ALA A 562 23.14 -1.18 -27.07
N ILE A 563 22.95 -0.85 -25.80
CA ILE A 563 23.59 0.28 -25.13
C ILE A 563 24.73 -0.25 -24.26
N THR A 564 25.91 0.36 -24.40
CA THR A 564 27.06 0.03 -23.55
C THR A 564 26.85 0.59 -22.16
N THR A 565 27.03 -0.25 -21.15
CA THR A 565 26.94 0.10 -19.72
C THR A 565 28.22 -0.32 -18.99
N PRO A 566 28.52 0.23 -17.80
CA PRO A 566 29.66 -0.23 -17.00
C PRO A 566 29.65 -1.73 -16.67
N THR A 567 28.47 -2.36 -16.69
CA THR A 567 28.24 -3.76 -16.31
C THR A 567 28.01 -4.69 -17.50
N GLY A 568 28.13 -4.21 -18.75
CA GLY A 568 27.89 -4.99 -19.96
C GLY A 568 27.03 -4.24 -20.97
N VAL A 569 26.03 -4.92 -21.55
CA VAL A 569 25.08 -4.31 -22.49
C VAL A 569 23.68 -4.24 -21.88
N ALA A 570 22.93 -3.19 -22.23
CA ALA A 570 21.53 -3.02 -21.89
C ALA A 570 20.70 -2.78 -23.15
N LEU A 571 19.43 -3.18 -23.14
CA LEU A 571 18.53 -3.02 -24.29
C LEU A 571 17.74 -1.71 -24.25
N ASP A 572 17.81 -1.00 -23.13
CA ASP A 572 17.13 0.26 -22.89
C ASP A 572 17.94 1.07 -21.87
N ARG A 573 17.64 2.37 -21.73
CA ARG A 573 18.29 3.27 -20.78
C ARG A 573 17.24 4.21 -20.18
N ILE A 574 16.87 4.00 -18.93
CA ILE A 574 15.76 4.69 -18.28
C ILE A 574 16.17 5.42 -16.99
N GLY A 575 15.34 6.37 -16.59
CA GLY A 575 15.31 6.91 -15.24
C GLY A 575 14.24 6.21 -14.39
N LEU A 576 14.55 5.87 -13.15
CA LEU A 576 13.64 5.17 -12.24
C LEU A 576 13.32 6.03 -11.01
N VAL A 577 12.04 6.19 -10.70
CA VAL A 577 11.58 6.71 -9.40
C VAL A 577 10.97 5.52 -8.64
N LEU A 578 11.69 5.01 -7.65
CA LEU A 578 11.32 3.80 -6.92
C LEU A 578 10.72 4.17 -5.55
N PRO A 579 9.40 4.04 -5.34
CA PRO A 579 8.82 4.23 -4.02
C PRO A 579 9.33 3.14 -3.07
N THR A 580 9.57 3.49 -1.80
CA THR A 580 9.91 2.51 -0.74
C THR A 580 8.69 2.09 0.07
N SER A 581 7.51 2.61 -0.24
CA SER A 581 6.27 2.26 0.43
C SER A 581 5.05 2.51 -0.46
N LEU A 582 3.93 1.86 -0.12
CA LEU A 582 2.63 2.09 -0.77
C LEU A 582 2.23 3.57 -0.79
N CYS A 583 2.40 4.26 0.34
CA CYS A 583 1.99 5.66 0.51
C CYS A 583 2.76 6.62 -0.42
N SER A 584 4.02 6.32 -0.78
CA SER A 584 4.80 7.13 -1.72
C SER A 584 4.59 6.76 -3.19
N GLY A 585 3.91 5.65 -3.48
CA GLY A 585 3.75 5.12 -4.83
C GLY A 585 3.10 6.08 -5.83
N GLN A 586 2.01 6.75 -5.44
CA GLN A 586 1.32 7.67 -6.34
C GLN A 586 2.15 8.94 -6.59
N ILE A 587 2.94 9.39 -5.60
CA ILE A 587 3.86 10.52 -5.79
C ILE A 587 5.02 10.13 -6.71
N ALA A 588 5.52 8.91 -6.61
CA ALA A 588 6.51 8.38 -7.55
C ALA A 588 5.97 8.37 -8.99
N ARG A 589 4.70 7.97 -9.18
CA ARG A 589 4.02 8.02 -10.49
C ARG A 589 3.89 9.46 -11.01
N LEU A 590 3.44 10.39 -10.18
CA LEU A 590 3.36 11.82 -10.54
C LEU A 590 4.74 12.38 -10.90
N ALA A 591 5.79 12.00 -10.17
CA ALA A 591 7.16 12.40 -10.47
C ALA A 591 7.59 11.89 -11.84
N ALA A 592 7.48 10.59 -12.12
CA ALA A 592 7.85 10.02 -13.42
C ALA A 592 7.06 10.66 -14.58
N GLN A 593 5.75 10.87 -14.41
CA GLN A 593 4.90 11.54 -15.41
C GLN A 593 5.35 12.99 -15.64
N ARG A 594 5.63 13.74 -14.57
CA ARG A 594 6.09 15.14 -14.65
C ARG A 594 7.45 15.25 -15.35
N LEU A 595 8.38 14.35 -15.05
CA LEU A 595 9.71 14.33 -15.67
C LEU A 595 9.60 14.05 -17.19
N ASN A 596 8.79 13.05 -17.57
CA ASN A 596 8.50 12.74 -18.97
C ASN A 596 7.79 13.90 -19.69
N HIS A 597 6.79 14.53 -19.06
CA HIS A 597 6.05 15.64 -19.67
C HIS A 597 6.94 16.87 -19.91
N ARG A 598 7.95 17.08 -19.07
CA ARG A 598 8.94 18.15 -19.21
C ARG A 598 10.04 17.83 -20.22
N GLY A 599 10.10 16.63 -20.78
CA GLY A 599 11.09 16.23 -21.78
C GLY A 599 12.50 16.00 -21.20
N LEU A 600 12.62 15.80 -19.88
CA LEU A 600 13.92 15.67 -19.21
C LEU A 600 14.66 14.38 -19.63
N GLU A 601 13.92 13.37 -20.10
CA GLU A 601 14.48 12.13 -20.62
C GLU A 601 15.39 12.40 -21.82
N GLY A 602 14.98 13.31 -22.71
CA GLY A 602 15.77 13.73 -23.85
C GLY A 602 17.05 14.47 -23.45
N GLU A 603 16.98 15.34 -22.42
CA GLU A 603 18.14 16.05 -21.88
C GLU A 603 19.18 15.11 -21.27
N LEU A 604 18.73 14.00 -20.67
CA LEU A 604 19.57 13.01 -19.99
C LEU A 604 19.98 11.83 -20.89
N GLY A 605 19.53 11.81 -22.15
CA GLY A 605 19.76 10.68 -23.06
C GLY A 605 19.14 9.37 -22.56
N LEU A 606 17.97 9.48 -21.90
CA LEU A 606 17.13 8.39 -21.42
C LEU A 606 15.96 8.19 -22.40
N SER A 607 15.41 6.97 -22.46
CA SER A 607 14.23 6.69 -23.26
C SER A 607 12.93 7.13 -22.59
N ARG A 608 12.86 7.04 -21.26
CA ARG A 608 11.74 7.49 -20.40
C ARG A 608 12.13 7.48 -18.92
N PHE A 609 11.27 8.08 -18.11
CA PHE A 609 11.14 7.80 -16.68
C PHE A 609 10.04 6.79 -16.39
N SER A 610 10.30 5.88 -15.46
CA SER A 610 9.33 4.90 -14.96
C SER A 610 9.22 4.97 -13.44
N ALA A 611 8.05 4.61 -12.92
CA ALA A 611 7.83 4.41 -11.49
C ALA A 611 7.21 3.03 -11.25
N LEU A 612 7.71 2.33 -10.23
CA LEU A 612 7.27 0.97 -9.89
C LEU A 612 6.43 1.01 -8.61
N VAL A 613 5.14 1.29 -8.77
CA VAL A 613 4.18 1.47 -7.67
C VAL A 613 3.75 0.11 -7.12
N HIS A 614 3.87 -0.11 -5.81
CA HIS A 614 3.55 -1.38 -5.14
C HIS A 614 2.81 -1.18 -3.82
N THR A 615 2.33 -2.27 -3.21
CA THR A 615 1.57 -2.29 -1.94
C THR A 615 2.40 -2.56 -0.68
N GLU A 616 3.71 -2.78 -0.83
CA GLU A 616 4.58 -3.16 0.28
C GLU A 616 5.25 -1.96 0.96
N GLY A 617 5.99 -2.20 2.04
CA GLY A 617 6.73 -1.21 2.82
C GLY A 617 6.00 -0.65 4.06
N CYS A 618 4.66 -0.76 4.09
CA CYS A 618 3.81 -0.35 5.23
C CYS A 618 2.96 -1.53 5.72
N GLY A 619 2.78 -1.68 7.05
CA GLY A 619 1.74 -2.54 7.63
C GLY A 619 1.69 -3.98 7.11
N VAL A 620 2.85 -4.65 6.99
CA VAL A 620 2.97 -6.03 6.49
C VAL A 620 3.95 -6.84 7.33
N SER A 621 3.81 -8.17 7.32
CA SER A 621 4.70 -9.09 8.04
C SER A 621 6.18 -8.93 7.66
N GLY A 622 7.05 -9.00 8.67
CA GLY A 622 8.51 -8.94 8.50
C GLY A 622 9.16 -10.28 8.13
N GLY A 623 10.48 -10.34 8.22
CA GLY A 623 11.23 -11.59 7.99
C GLY A 623 11.34 -11.95 6.50
N PRO A 624 11.08 -13.19 6.07
CA PRO A 624 11.30 -13.64 4.68
C PRO A 624 10.61 -12.78 3.60
N ASN A 625 9.47 -12.17 3.94
CA ASN A 625 8.73 -11.30 2.99
C ASN A 625 9.45 -9.97 2.80
N GLU A 626 9.99 -9.40 3.87
CA GLU A 626 10.80 -8.19 3.84
C GLU A 626 12.11 -8.41 3.07
N ASP A 627 12.73 -9.59 3.22
CA ASP A 627 13.90 -9.97 2.42
C ASP A 627 13.56 -10.08 0.92
N THR A 628 12.43 -10.69 0.59
CA THR A 628 11.97 -10.82 -0.80
C THR A 628 11.66 -9.45 -1.40
N TYR A 629 10.90 -8.63 -0.69
CA TYR A 629 10.63 -7.24 -1.06
C TYR A 629 11.91 -6.45 -1.32
N THR A 630 12.85 -6.48 -0.36
CA THR A 630 14.10 -5.72 -0.43
C THR A 630 14.97 -6.21 -1.60
N ARG A 631 15.08 -7.52 -1.78
CA ARG A 631 15.83 -8.12 -2.90
C ARG A 631 15.25 -7.71 -4.25
N THR A 632 13.92 -7.75 -4.40
CA THR A 632 13.24 -7.30 -5.62
C THR A 632 13.54 -5.83 -5.92
N LEU A 633 13.47 -4.94 -4.92
CA LEU A 633 13.80 -3.53 -5.12
C LEU A 633 15.26 -3.30 -5.51
N ILE A 634 16.21 -3.97 -4.86
CA ILE A 634 17.64 -3.90 -5.21
C ILE A 634 17.87 -4.43 -6.64
N GLY A 635 17.17 -5.49 -7.04
CA GLY A 635 17.20 -6.02 -8.41
C GLY A 635 16.81 -4.98 -9.44
N TYR A 636 15.77 -4.18 -9.18
CA TYR A 636 15.39 -3.05 -10.03
C TYR A 636 16.39 -1.90 -10.01
N LEU A 637 16.90 -1.52 -8.83
CA LEU A 637 17.90 -0.44 -8.71
C LEU A 637 19.22 -0.77 -9.43
N THR A 638 19.54 -2.05 -9.53
CA THR A 638 20.76 -2.55 -10.19
C THR A 638 20.51 -3.11 -11.60
N HIS A 639 19.28 -2.97 -12.11
CA HIS A 639 18.88 -3.48 -13.41
C HIS A 639 19.72 -2.83 -14.54
N PRO A 640 20.21 -3.58 -15.54
CA PRO A 640 21.09 -3.04 -16.58
C PRO A 640 20.52 -1.84 -17.34
N SER A 641 19.20 -1.80 -17.53
CA SER A 641 18.51 -0.68 -18.19
C SER A 641 18.35 0.58 -17.33
N VAL A 642 18.60 0.53 -16.02
CA VAL A 642 18.44 1.67 -15.12
C VAL A 642 19.74 2.47 -15.08
N ALA A 643 19.72 3.65 -15.71
CA ALA A 643 20.87 4.54 -15.72
C ALA A 643 20.92 5.46 -14.50
N LEU A 644 19.76 5.95 -14.07
CA LEU A 644 19.61 6.81 -12.89
C LEU A 644 18.41 6.31 -12.10
N ALA A 645 18.54 6.23 -10.78
CA ALA A 645 17.42 5.91 -9.92
C ALA A 645 17.39 6.81 -8.67
N LEU A 646 16.18 7.12 -8.25
CA LEU A 646 15.89 7.83 -7.01
C LEU A 646 14.90 7.01 -6.20
N LEU A 647 15.20 6.82 -4.91
CA LEU A 647 14.28 6.23 -3.95
C LEU A 647 13.42 7.32 -3.31
N LEU A 648 12.11 7.07 -3.26
CA LEU A 648 11.14 7.97 -2.65
C LEU A 648 10.47 7.31 -1.46
N GLU A 649 10.80 7.77 -0.27
CA GLU A 649 10.09 7.39 0.94
C GLU A 649 8.90 8.29 1.19
N HIS A 650 7.99 7.80 2.02
CA HIS A 650 6.96 8.62 2.61
C HIS A 650 7.47 9.30 3.90
N GLY A 651 8.09 8.53 4.80
CA GLY A 651 8.75 8.95 6.04
C GLY A 651 8.34 8.17 7.30
N CYS A 652 7.32 7.31 7.24
CA CYS A 652 6.78 6.57 8.41
C CYS A 652 6.73 5.05 8.23
N GLU A 653 7.08 4.56 7.06
CA GLU A 653 7.16 3.15 6.69
C GLU A 653 8.24 2.38 7.46
N LYS A 654 8.20 1.05 7.33
CA LYS A 654 9.24 0.17 7.87
C LYS A 654 10.53 0.27 7.06
N THR A 655 10.40 0.37 5.74
CA THR A 655 11.51 0.30 4.77
C THR A 655 11.94 1.67 4.27
N HIS A 656 12.12 2.61 5.19
CA HIS A 656 12.54 3.99 4.90
C HIS A 656 13.93 4.07 4.22
N ASN A 657 14.33 5.26 3.75
CA ASN A 657 15.56 5.48 2.99
C ASN A 657 16.81 4.97 3.72
N ASP A 658 16.95 5.21 5.03
CA ASP A 658 18.11 4.69 5.79
C ASP A 658 18.16 3.15 5.83
N TYR A 659 17.01 2.48 5.92
CA TYR A 659 16.93 1.03 5.82
C TYR A 659 17.41 0.57 4.43
N MET A 660 16.91 1.20 3.36
CA MET A 660 17.34 0.86 2.00
C MET A 660 18.83 1.12 1.77
N ARG A 661 19.41 2.19 2.35
CA ARG A 661 20.86 2.43 2.31
C ARG A 661 21.64 1.29 2.95
N ALA A 662 21.23 0.85 4.15
CA ALA A 662 21.88 -0.26 4.84
C ALA A 662 21.81 -1.55 4.00
N ARG A 663 20.64 -1.86 3.43
CA ARG A 663 20.45 -3.06 2.60
C ARG A 663 21.20 -3.02 1.28
N LEU A 664 21.36 -1.85 0.67
CA LEU A 664 22.23 -1.67 -0.49
C LEU A 664 23.69 -1.96 -0.14
N LEU A 665 24.17 -1.45 0.99
CA LEU A 665 25.53 -1.72 1.47
C LEU A 665 25.76 -3.20 1.78
N ASP A 666 24.80 -3.87 2.43
CA ASP A 666 24.83 -5.32 2.68
C ASP A 666 24.91 -6.13 1.37
N ALA A 667 24.24 -5.65 0.32
CA ALA A 667 24.27 -6.24 -1.02
C ALA A 667 25.52 -5.86 -1.85
N GLY A 668 26.45 -5.08 -1.28
CA GLY A 668 27.65 -4.61 -1.97
C GLY A 668 27.38 -3.54 -3.04
N VAL A 669 26.24 -2.85 -2.95
CA VAL A 669 25.82 -1.79 -3.87
C VAL A 669 26.12 -0.43 -3.25
N ASP A 670 26.84 0.41 -3.98
CA ASP A 670 27.13 1.78 -3.58
C ASP A 670 25.85 2.64 -3.58
N ALA A 671 25.42 3.04 -2.38
CA ALA A 671 24.23 3.84 -2.17
C ALA A 671 24.38 5.30 -2.67
N GLU A 672 25.61 5.82 -2.85
CA GLU A 672 25.84 7.20 -3.32
C GLU A 672 25.43 7.39 -4.79
N ARG A 673 25.24 6.28 -5.52
CA ARG A 673 24.76 6.28 -6.91
C ARG A 673 23.28 6.67 -7.06
N PHE A 674 22.52 6.71 -5.96
CA PHE A 674 21.08 6.94 -5.99
C PHE A 674 20.67 8.26 -5.38
N GLY A 675 19.56 8.81 -5.88
CA GLY A 675 18.84 9.90 -5.23
C GLY A 675 17.99 9.37 -4.08
N PHE A 676 17.75 10.20 -3.08
CA PHE A 676 16.85 9.90 -1.97
C PHE A 676 16.02 11.14 -1.66
N ALA A 677 14.71 10.97 -1.57
CA ALA A 677 13.76 12.03 -1.22
C ALA A 677 12.68 11.48 -0.29
N SER A 678 12.01 12.35 0.43
CA SER A 678 11.03 12.03 1.47
C SER A 678 9.86 12.99 1.44
N VAL A 679 8.65 12.49 1.16
CA VAL A 679 7.44 13.34 1.09
C VAL A 679 7.23 14.12 2.40
N GLN A 680 7.32 13.46 3.55
CA GLN A 680 7.02 14.05 4.85
C GLN A 680 8.13 14.95 5.39
N LEU A 681 9.40 14.67 5.06
CA LEU A 681 10.53 15.46 5.54
C LEU A 681 10.84 16.65 4.62
N ASP A 682 10.58 16.53 3.31
CA ASP A 682 10.88 17.57 2.31
C ASP A 682 9.77 18.62 2.13
N GLY A 683 8.72 18.53 2.93
CA GLY A 683 7.67 19.55 3.01
C GLY A 683 6.55 19.37 2.00
N GLY A 684 6.18 18.13 1.71
CA GLY A 684 4.95 17.81 0.99
C GLY A 684 5.14 17.50 -0.49
N ILE A 685 4.02 17.29 -1.18
CA ILE A 685 3.97 16.76 -2.55
C ILE A 685 4.72 17.66 -3.54
N GLU A 686 4.35 18.94 -3.65
CA GLU A 686 4.96 19.81 -4.66
C GLU A 686 6.45 20.04 -4.42
N ARG A 687 6.86 20.20 -3.16
CA ARG A 687 8.28 20.40 -2.82
C ARG A 687 9.11 19.18 -3.15
N VAL A 688 8.64 17.97 -2.82
CA VAL A 688 9.39 16.75 -3.14
C VAL A 688 9.45 16.51 -4.66
N LEU A 689 8.39 16.83 -5.40
CA LEU A 689 8.41 16.77 -6.87
C LEU A 689 9.46 17.73 -7.46
N ASP A 690 9.56 18.95 -6.95
CA ASP A 690 10.59 19.92 -7.34
C ASP A 690 12.01 19.41 -7.02
N GLN A 691 12.20 18.80 -5.85
CA GLN A 691 13.49 18.22 -5.44
C GLN A 691 13.91 17.04 -6.32
N ILE A 692 12.99 16.12 -6.63
CA ILE A 692 13.24 14.98 -7.52
C ILE A 692 13.68 15.50 -8.90
N GLU A 693 12.95 16.46 -9.46
CA GLU A 693 13.30 17.09 -10.75
C GLU A 693 14.66 17.78 -10.69
N GLY A 694 14.95 18.52 -9.62
CA GLY A 694 16.25 19.14 -9.39
C GLY A 694 17.40 18.14 -9.31
N TRP A 695 17.19 17.00 -8.64
CA TRP A 695 18.18 15.94 -8.53
C TRP A 695 18.51 15.35 -9.91
N PHE A 696 17.50 14.95 -10.69
CA PHE A 696 17.73 14.40 -12.04
C PHE A 696 18.40 15.40 -12.97
N ARG A 697 18.00 16.69 -12.95
CA ARG A 697 18.67 17.74 -13.73
C ARG A 697 20.15 17.88 -13.38
N LYS A 698 20.50 17.79 -12.10
CA LYS A 698 21.90 17.89 -11.67
C LYS A 698 22.76 16.77 -12.25
N GLN A 699 22.19 15.58 -12.46
CA GLN A 699 22.91 14.45 -13.07
C GLN A 699 23.25 14.68 -14.54
N SER A 700 22.59 15.61 -15.24
CA SER A 700 22.85 15.87 -16.65
C SER A 700 24.29 16.28 -16.94
N ALA A 701 24.96 16.95 -16.01
CA ALA A 701 26.36 17.37 -16.15
C ALA A 701 27.33 16.19 -16.23
N ASP A 702 27.00 15.06 -15.60
CA ASP A 702 27.85 13.87 -15.50
C ASP A 702 27.44 12.78 -16.49
N MET A 703 26.31 12.94 -17.18
CA MET A 703 25.76 11.97 -18.11
C MET A 703 26.31 12.17 -19.52
N THR A 704 26.93 11.12 -20.06
CA THR A 704 27.23 11.03 -21.49
C THR A 704 26.05 10.42 -22.25
N GLY A 705 25.89 10.80 -23.53
CA GLY A 705 24.88 10.21 -24.41
C GLY A 705 25.08 8.68 -24.55
N PRO A 706 24.01 7.93 -24.85
CA PRO A 706 24.09 6.48 -24.93
C PRO A 706 25.06 6.06 -26.04
N GLN A 707 26.01 5.18 -25.71
CA GLN A 707 26.92 4.60 -26.71
C GLN A 707 26.32 3.29 -27.20
N THR A 708 25.83 3.29 -28.44
CA THR A 708 25.28 2.10 -29.08
C THR A 708 26.41 1.18 -29.53
N THR A 709 26.22 -0.12 -29.28
CA THR A 709 27.10 -1.20 -29.74
C THR A 709 26.27 -2.34 -30.31
N GLY A 710 26.82 -3.08 -31.27
CA GLY A 710 26.19 -4.30 -31.78
C GLY A 710 26.47 -5.47 -30.86
N THR A 711 25.46 -6.29 -30.57
CA THR A 711 25.62 -7.57 -29.86
C THR A 711 24.88 -8.69 -30.61
N ASP A 712 25.28 -9.94 -30.40
CA ASP A 712 24.58 -11.10 -30.93
C ASP A 712 23.48 -11.57 -29.95
N ALA A 713 22.91 -12.75 -30.17
CA ALA A 713 21.90 -13.31 -29.27
C ALA A 713 22.39 -13.50 -27.82
N GLY A 714 23.71 -13.50 -27.58
CA GLY A 714 24.31 -13.57 -26.25
C GLY A 714 24.08 -12.31 -25.41
N GLY A 715 23.76 -11.17 -26.04
CA GLY A 715 23.36 -9.94 -25.34
C GLY A 715 21.93 -9.96 -24.80
N LEU A 716 21.11 -10.95 -25.18
CA LEU A 716 19.71 -11.04 -24.75
C LEU A 716 19.57 -11.55 -23.33
N ARG A 717 18.68 -10.89 -22.57
CA ARG A 717 18.25 -11.30 -21.23
C ARG A 717 16.73 -11.36 -21.23
N LEU A 718 16.19 -12.56 -21.32
CA LEU A 718 14.78 -12.83 -21.64
C LEU A 718 14.04 -13.43 -20.45
N GLY A 719 12.92 -12.83 -20.06
CA GLY A 719 11.92 -13.48 -19.21
C GLY A 719 10.88 -14.20 -20.06
N LEU A 720 10.65 -15.49 -19.80
CA LEU A 720 9.68 -16.32 -20.51
C LEU A 720 8.57 -16.77 -19.58
N LEU A 721 7.32 -16.54 -19.96
CA LEU A 721 6.15 -16.96 -19.19
C LEU A 721 4.94 -17.25 -20.09
N ALA A 722 3.92 -17.89 -19.53
CA ALA A 722 2.71 -18.26 -20.25
C ALA A 722 1.47 -18.04 -19.39
N GLY A 723 0.44 -17.46 -20.00
CA GLY A 723 -0.91 -17.43 -19.44
C GLY A 723 -1.76 -18.50 -20.09
N GLY A 724 -2.27 -19.44 -19.30
CA GLY A 724 -3.01 -20.59 -19.81
C GLY A 724 -2.13 -21.70 -20.38
N VAL A 725 -2.73 -22.62 -21.14
CA VAL A 725 -2.06 -23.82 -21.66
C VAL A 725 -1.25 -23.49 -22.91
N VAL A 726 0.02 -23.95 -22.94
CA VAL A 726 0.89 -23.81 -24.11
C VAL A 726 0.84 -25.09 -24.97
N PRO A 727 0.38 -25.02 -26.23
CA PRO A 727 0.40 -26.14 -27.17
C PRO A 727 1.81 -26.63 -27.46
N GLU A 728 1.95 -27.91 -27.79
CA GLU A 728 3.25 -28.56 -28.02
C GLU A 728 4.13 -27.81 -29.04
N ARG A 729 3.56 -27.36 -30.16
CA ARG A 729 4.32 -26.63 -31.21
C ARG A 729 4.93 -25.33 -30.68
N ALA A 730 4.12 -24.52 -30.00
CA ALA A 730 4.58 -23.27 -29.40
C ALA A 730 5.62 -23.52 -28.31
N ALA A 731 5.41 -24.54 -27.47
CA ALA A 731 6.38 -24.95 -26.44
C ALA A 731 7.74 -25.34 -27.05
N ARG A 732 7.75 -26.08 -28.17
CA ARG A 732 8.99 -26.43 -28.89
C ARG A 732 9.68 -25.20 -29.51
N SER A 733 8.94 -24.27 -30.09
CA SER A 733 9.51 -23.00 -30.59
C SER A 733 10.13 -22.15 -29.48
N LEU A 734 9.48 -22.05 -28.32
CA LEU A 734 10.01 -21.34 -27.15
C LEU A 734 11.26 -22.03 -26.58
N ALA A 735 11.28 -23.37 -26.54
CA ALA A 735 12.46 -24.14 -26.14
C ALA A 735 13.62 -23.93 -27.12
N ARG A 736 13.34 -23.92 -28.43
CA ARG A 736 14.35 -23.67 -29.46
C ARG A 736 14.99 -22.30 -29.31
N LEU A 737 14.16 -21.26 -29.12
CA LEU A 737 14.63 -19.92 -28.83
C LEU A 737 15.50 -19.88 -27.57
N THR A 738 15.07 -20.54 -26.51
CA THR A 738 15.83 -20.63 -25.24
C THR A 738 17.21 -21.25 -25.46
N SER A 739 17.26 -22.36 -26.19
CA SER A 739 18.49 -23.07 -26.55
C SER A 739 19.48 -22.20 -27.34
N TRP A 740 18.99 -21.37 -28.27
CA TRP A 740 19.80 -20.43 -29.03
C TRP A 740 20.35 -19.29 -28.18
N ILE A 741 19.51 -18.64 -27.36
CA ILE A 741 19.94 -17.52 -26.52
C ILE A 741 20.99 -17.99 -25.52
N VAL A 742 20.72 -19.07 -24.80
CA VAL A 742 21.64 -19.61 -23.79
C VAL A 742 22.91 -20.16 -24.46
N GLY A 743 22.79 -20.80 -25.63
CA GLY A 743 23.94 -21.27 -26.42
C GLY A 743 24.87 -20.15 -26.91
N ALA A 744 24.33 -18.95 -27.12
CA ALA A 744 25.11 -17.74 -27.44
C ALA A 744 25.68 -17.02 -26.20
N GLY A 745 25.40 -17.50 -24.99
CA GLY A 745 25.84 -16.89 -23.73
C GLY A 745 24.85 -15.89 -23.12
N GLY A 746 23.61 -15.85 -23.64
CA GLY A 746 22.53 -15.02 -23.11
C GLY A 746 21.89 -15.57 -21.84
N THR A 747 20.86 -14.88 -21.36
CA THR A 747 20.12 -15.25 -20.14
C THR A 747 18.66 -15.51 -20.45
N VAL A 748 18.12 -16.63 -19.95
CA VAL A 748 16.68 -16.92 -20.00
C VAL A 748 16.18 -17.30 -18.62
N VAL A 749 15.16 -16.61 -18.14
CA VAL A 749 14.54 -16.85 -16.83
C VAL A 749 13.07 -17.20 -17.03
N VAL A 750 12.63 -18.30 -16.42
CA VAL A 750 11.21 -18.70 -16.35
C VAL A 750 10.76 -18.69 -14.88
N PRO A 751 9.49 -18.35 -14.58
CA PRO A 751 8.97 -18.54 -13.24
C PRO A 751 8.70 -20.04 -12.97
N GLU A 752 8.81 -20.44 -11.71
CA GLU A 752 8.40 -21.76 -11.22
C GLU A 752 6.89 -21.99 -11.45
N GLY A 753 6.49 -23.26 -11.60
CA GLY A 753 5.09 -23.66 -11.62
C GLY A 753 4.57 -24.18 -12.96
N ALA A 754 3.24 -24.38 -13.02
CA ALA A 754 2.52 -25.17 -14.02
C ALA A 754 2.49 -24.61 -15.46
N GLY A 755 3.20 -23.50 -15.72
CA GLY A 755 3.33 -22.89 -17.05
C GLY A 755 4.39 -23.58 -17.92
N LEU A 756 5.26 -22.79 -18.53
CA LEU A 756 6.26 -23.27 -19.51
C LEU A 756 7.28 -24.24 -18.89
N ALA A 757 7.73 -23.99 -17.65
CA ALA A 757 8.71 -24.83 -16.95
C ALA A 757 8.19 -26.25 -16.62
N ALA A 758 6.88 -26.41 -16.46
CA ALA A 758 6.23 -27.70 -16.26
C ALA A 758 5.78 -28.37 -17.57
N ASN A 759 5.88 -27.67 -18.72
CA ASN A 759 5.42 -28.19 -20.00
C ASN A 759 6.33 -29.34 -20.50
N PRO A 760 5.79 -30.55 -20.74
CA PRO A 760 6.61 -31.71 -21.13
C PRO A 760 7.37 -31.52 -22.45
N ALA A 761 6.77 -30.82 -23.43
CA ALA A 761 7.41 -30.60 -24.73
C ALA A 761 8.56 -29.60 -24.64
N PHE A 762 8.39 -28.54 -23.84
CA PHE A 762 9.46 -27.58 -23.55
C PHE A 762 10.62 -28.26 -22.81
N ALA A 763 10.31 -29.01 -21.75
CA ALA A 763 11.30 -29.72 -20.94
C ALA A 763 12.09 -30.76 -21.76
N ALA A 764 11.40 -31.58 -22.57
CA ALA A 764 12.03 -32.57 -23.42
C ALA A 764 12.95 -31.95 -24.49
N ALA A 765 12.56 -30.81 -25.06
CA ALA A 765 13.37 -30.10 -26.05
C ALA A 765 14.67 -29.52 -25.45
N LEU A 766 14.63 -29.09 -24.18
CA LEU A 766 15.78 -28.56 -23.44
C LEU A 766 16.58 -29.64 -22.67
N ASP A 767 16.17 -30.90 -22.72
CA ASP A 767 16.80 -32.00 -21.98
C ASP A 767 16.81 -31.80 -20.46
N ILE A 768 15.69 -31.29 -19.94
CA ILE A 768 15.46 -31.06 -18.52
C ILE A 768 14.28 -31.87 -17.99
N SER A 769 14.24 -32.08 -16.68
CA SER A 769 13.07 -32.68 -16.02
C SER A 769 11.94 -31.66 -15.91
N PRO A 770 10.68 -32.03 -16.17
CA PRO A 770 9.54 -31.16 -15.86
C PRO A 770 9.51 -30.84 -14.37
N GLY A 771 9.20 -29.59 -14.01
CA GLY A 771 9.08 -29.17 -12.60
C GLY A 771 10.42 -29.14 -11.85
N LEU A 772 11.46 -28.57 -12.48
CA LEU A 772 12.74 -28.31 -11.81
C LEU A 772 12.56 -27.45 -10.56
N ALA A 773 13.36 -27.73 -9.54
CA ALA A 773 13.49 -26.83 -8.40
C ALA A 773 14.04 -25.47 -8.86
N PRO A 774 13.60 -24.36 -8.22
CA PRO A 774 14.11 -23.03 -8.51
C PRO A 774 15.64 -22.96 -8.37
N SER A 775 16.27 -22.27 -9.32
CA SER A 775 17.68 -21.92 -9.27
C SER A 775 17.93 -20.48 -8.83
N LEU A 776 16.91 -19.62 -8.86
CA LEU A 776 16.93 -18.25 -8.37
C LEU A 776 15.84 -18.03 -7.34
N ALA A 777 16.17 -17.30 -6.28
CA ALA A 777 15.16 -16.75 -5.40
C ALA A 777 14.30 -15.71 -6.15
N HIS A 778 13.08 -15.45 -5.68
CA HIS A 778 12.22 -14.45 -6.29
C HIS A 778 12.92 -13.08 -6.33
N GLY A 779 13.04 -12.47 -7.52
CA GLY A 779 13.69 -11.18 -7.74
C GLY A 779 15.23 -11.18 -7.61
N GLU A 780 15.88 -12.34 -7.53
CA GLU A 780 17.35 -12.44 -7.52
C GLU A 780 17.96 -12.17 -8.91
N TYR A 781 19.04 -11.40 -8.96
CA TYR A 781 19.73 -11.09 -10.22
C TYR A 781 20.29 -12.34 -10.91
N ALA A 782 19.88 -12.57 -12.16
CA ALA A 782 20.27 -13.75 -12.93
C ALA A 782 21.68 -13.62 -13.54
N ARG A 783 22.48 -14.67 -13.47
CA ARG A 783 23.73 -14.77 -14.24
C ARG A 783 23.43 -15.29 -15.66
N PRO A 784 24.36 -15.17 -16.63
CA PRO A 784 24.19 -15.79 -17.93
C PRO A 784 23.87 -17.29 -17.83
N GLY A 785 22.86 -17.76 -18.56
CA GLY A 785 22.35 -19.13 -18.51
C GLY A 785 20.83 -19.25 -18.45
N PHE A 786 20.35 -20.48 -18.25
CA PHE A 786 18.94 -20.79 -18.04
C PHE A 786 18.63 -20.87 -16.54
N HIS A 787 17.57 -20.19 -16.10
CA HIS A 787 17.17 -20.17 -14.69
C HIS A 787 15.66 -20.38 -14.51
N VAL A 788 15.31 -21.01 -13.40
CA VAL A 788 13.94 -21.07 -12.88
C VAL A 788 13.90 -20.21 -11.63
N MET A 789 13.06 -19.18 -11.62
CA MET A 789 12.88 -18.26 -10.49
C MET A 789 11.71 -18.73 -9.62
N GLU A 790 11.88 -18.70 -8.30
CA GLU A 790 10.77 -18.91 -7.36
C GLU A 790 9.58 -17.99 -7.70
N ALA A 791 8.39 -18.59 -7.79
CA ALA A 791 7.13 -17.90 -8.01
C ALA A 791 6.14 -18.39 -6.95
N PRO A 792 6.23 -17.86 -5.70
CA PRO A 792 5.52 -18.43 -4.57
C PRO A 792 4.00 -18.31 -4.67
N THR A 793 3.49 -17.41 -5.52
CA THR A 793 2.07 -17.24 -5.80
C THR A 793 1.79 -17.52 -7.28
N GLY A 794 0.57 -17.96 -7.59
CA GLY A 794 0.10 -18.05 -8.98
C GLY A 794 -0.29 -16.70 -9.59
N HIS A 795 0.08 -15.57 -8.98
CA HIS A 795 -0.34 -14.25 -9.41
C HIS A 795 0.51 -13.73 -10.58
N TRP A 796 -0.13 -13.42 -11.71
CA TRP A 796 0.54 -13.01 -12.95
C TRP A 796 1.49 -11.82 -12.75
N THR A 797 0.96 -10.72 -12.21
CA THR A 797 1.73 -9.47 -12.04
C THR A 797 2.89 -9.63 -11.06
N GLU A 798 2.78 -10.53 -10.08
CA GLU A 798 3.86 -10.80 -9.13
C GLU A 798 4.99 -11.58 -9.81
N SER A 799 4.65 -12.56 -10.64
CA SER A 799 5.64 -13.30 -11.45
C SER A 799 6.36 -12.38 -12.43
N VAL A 800 5.63 -11.51 -13.12
CA VAL A 800 6.19 -10.51 -14.04
C VAL A 800 7.14 -9.54 -13.33
N SER A 801 6.77 -9.09 -12.12
CA SER A 801 7.61 -8.19 -11.31
C SER A 801 8.85 -8.90 -10.76
N GLY A 802 8.72 -10.16 -10.34
CA GLY A 802 9.87 -10.96 -9.94
C GLY A 802 10.86 -11.14 -11.08
N LEU A 803 10.37 -11.53 -12.26
CA LEU A 803 11.20 -11.69 -13.47
C LEU A 803 11.93 -10.40 -13.79
N GLY A 804 11.24 -9.26 -13.74
CA GLY A 804 11.86 -7.96 -14.02
C GLY A 804 13.03 -7.63 -13.10
N ALA A 805 12.91 -7.91 -11.80
CA ALA A 805 13.99 -7.71 -10.84
C ALA A 805 15.23 -8.59 -11.10
N THR A 806 15.10 -9.71 -11.84
CA THR A 806 16.24 -10.57 -12.16
C THR A 806 17.22 -9.98 -13.18
N GLY A 807 16.93 -8.79 -13.72
CA GLY A 807 17.79 -8.12 -14.71
C GLY A 807 17.47 -8.46 -16.16
N ILE A 808 16.29 -9.01 -16.46
CA ILE A 808 15.85 -9.31 -17.83
C ILE A 808 15.42 -8.04 -18.56
N GLY A 809 15.87 -7.88 -19.81
CA GLY A 809 15.61 -6.68 -20.61
C GLY A 809 14.33 -6.74 -21.44
N ILE A 810 13.80 -7.93 -21.71
CA ILE A 810 12.56 -8.16 -22.47
C ILE A 810 11.78 -9.32 -21.83
N LEU A 811 10.45 -9.21 -21.80
CA LEU A 811 9.53 -10.29 -21.49
C LEU A 811 8.89 -10.82 -22.78
N LEU A 812 8.74 -12.13 -22.89
CA LEU A 812 7.94 -12.78 -23.92
C LEU A 812 6.91 -13.69 -23.24
N ALA A 813 5.64 -13.31 -23.39
CA ALA A 813 4.49 -13.99 -22.84
C ALA A 813 3.75 -14.79 -23.93
N TYR A 814 3.45 -16.05 -23.63
CA TYR A 814 2.47 -16.80 -24.41
C TYR A 814 1.06 -16.50 -23.90
N ALA A 815 0.19 -15.97 -24.76
CA ALA A 815 -1.22 -15.70 -24.48
C ALA A 815 -2.08 -16.90 -24.91
N GLY A 816 -2.46 -17.74 -23.95
CA GLY A 816 -3.27 -18.94 -24.19
C GLY A 816 -4.78 -18.72 -24.15
N GLU A 817 -5.26 -17.62 -23.55
CA GLU A 817 -6.69 -17.30 -23.44
C GLU A 817 -6.98 -15.89 -23.95
N HIS A 818 -6.26 -14.91 -23.40
CA HIS A 818 -6.31 -13.51 -23.79
C HIS A 818 -4.95 -12.84 -23.51
N PRO A 819 -4.66 -11.69 -24.12
CA PRO A 819 -3.50 -10.88 -23.77
C PRO A 819 -3.56 -10.42 -22.30
N LEU A 820 -2.39 -10.35 -21.65
CA LEU A 820 -2.24 -10.10 -20.22
C LEU A 820 -1.52 -8.78 -19.94
N GLN A 821 -1.61 -8.30 -18.69
CA GLN A 821 -0.94 -7.06 -18.28
C GLN A 821 0.59 -7.19 -18.39
N GLY A 822 1.22 -6.16 -18.98
CA GLY A 822 2.68 -6.05 -19.09
C GLY A 822 3.36 -5.44 -17.88
N HIS A 823 4.68 -5.24 -17.97
CA HIS A 823 5.49 -4.60 -16.94
C HIS A 823 5.74 -3.10 -17.25
N PRO A 824 5.62 -2.16 -16.30
CA PRO A 824 5.76 -0.71 -16.58
C PRO A 824 7.15 -0.30 -17.06
N MET A 825 8.18 -1.06 -16.68
CA MET A 825 9.57 -0.77 -17.03
C MET A 825 10.08 -1.62 -18.21
N ILE A 826 9.55 -2.83 -18.40
CA ILE A 826 10.19 -3.83 -19.27
C ILE A 826 9.21 -4.14 -20.40
N PRO A 827 9.63 -4.01 -21.67
CA PRO A 827 8.76 -4.34 -22.80
C PRO A 827 8.36 -5.81 -22.76
N MET A 828 7.06 -6.08 -22.95
CA MET A 828 6.51 -7.42 -22.99
C MET A 828 5.88 -7.71 -24.36
N LEU A 829 6.51 -8.63 -25.10
CA LEU A 829 5.93 -9.21 -26.31
C LEU A 829 4.89 -10.27 -25.94
N GLN A 830 3.77 -10.29 -26.65
CA GLN A 830 2.70 -11.27 -26.47
C GLN A 830 2.43 -12.02 -27.76
N VAL A 831 2.53 -13.34 -27.68
CA VAL A 831 2.36 -14.23 -28.83
C VAL A 831 1.37 -15.34 -28.51
N THR A 832 0.74 -15.89 -29.54
CA THR A 832 -0.11 -17.07 -29.37
C THR A 832 0.10 -18.07 -30.50
N GLY A 833 -0.17 -19.34 -30.23
CA GLY A 833 -0.29 -20.39 -31.24
C GLY A 833 -1.74 -20.85 -31.41
N ASP A 834 -2.66 -20.32 -30.60
CA ASP A 834 -4.08 -20.67 -30.67
C ASP A 834 -4.80 -19.81 -31.71
N ARG A 835 -5.54 -20.46 -32.61
CA ARG A 835 -6.22 -19.78 -33.73
C ARG A 835 -7.41 -18.94 -33.29
N GLY A 836 -8.11 -19.37 -32.24
CA GLY A 836 -9.23 -18.62 -31.65
C GLY A 836 -8.73 -17.35 -31.00
N VAL A 837 -7.69 -17.46 -30.16
CA VAL A 837 -7.04 -16.30 -29.51
C VAL A 837 -6.45 -15.35 -30.56
N ALA A 838 -5.74 -15.88 -31.55
CA ALA A 838 -5.18 -15.07 -32.64
C ALA A 838 -6.25 -14.28 -33.41
N ALA A 839 -7.40 -14.89 -33.67
CA ALA A 839 -8.49 -14.22 -34.38
C ALA A 839 -9.21 -13.17 -33.51
N ALA A 840 -9.39 -13.45 -32.22
CA ALA A 840 -10.08 -12.54 -31.29
C ALA A 840 -9.23 -11.31 -30.95
N TYR A 841 -7.93 -11.49 -30.74
CA TYR A 841 -7.01 -10.48 -30.20
C TYR A 841 -5.92 -10.06 -31.20
N ALA A 842 -6.23 -10.11 -32.50
CA ALA A 842 -5.27 -9.82 -33.57
C ALA A 842 -4.61 -8.45 -33.46
N ASP A 843 -5.32 -7.46 -32.90
CA ASP A 843 -4.84 -6.09 -32.71
C ASP A 843 -3.91 -5.94 -31.50
N ASP A 844 -4.06 -6.80 -30.49
CA ASP A 844 -3.32 -6.70 -29.22
C ASP A 844 -2.07 -7.61 -29.16
N LEU A 845 -2.05 -8.68 -29.97
CA LEU A 845 -0.94 -9.63 -30.06
C LEU A 845 0.17 -9.13 -31.00
N ASP A 846 1.42 -9.39 -30.63
CA ASP A 846 2.58 -9.03 -31.44
C ASP A 846 2.83 -10.02 -32.58
N ALA A 847 2.53 -11.32 -32.36
CA ALA A 847 2.63 -12.34 -33.40
C ALA A 847 1.83 -13.62 -33.12
N VAL A 848 1.61 -14.39 -34.19
CA VAL A 848 1.06 -15.75 -34.15
C VAL A 848 2.15 -16.75 -34.50
N VAL A 849 2.37 -17.74 -33.63
CA VAL A 849 3.41 -18.77 -33.72
C VAL A 849 2.75 -20.15 -33.86
N ASP A 850 2.19 -20.43 -35.05
CA ASP A 850 1.61 -21.72 -35.48
C ASP A 850 2.44 -22.31 -36.63
N ALA A 851 3.74 -22.51 -36.39
CA ALA A 851 4.67 -23.08 -37.36
C ALA A 851 5.52 -24.19 -36.73
N ASP A 852 6.22 -24.97 -37.55
CA ASP A 852 7.20 -25.96 -37.06
C ASP A 852 8.31 -25.28 -36.23
N GLU A 853 8.92 -26.03 -35.30
CA GLU A 853 9.76 -25.46 -34.23
C GLU A 853 10.90 -24.55 -34.73
N GLY A 854 11.50 -24.85 -35.88
CA GLY A 854 12.55 -24.03 -36.49
C GLY A 854 12.05 -22.70 -37.06
N VAL A 855 10.88 -22.71 -37.72
CA VAL A 855 10.26 -21.50 -38.28
C VAL A 855 9.72 -20.62 -37.15
N GLY A 856 9.02 -21.23 -36.19
CA GLY A 856 8.51 -20.50 -35.02
C GLY A 856 9.63 -19.94 -34.14
N GLY A 857 10.72 -20.69 -33.95
CA GLY A 857 11.90 -20.20 -33.24
C GLY A 857 12.52 -18.97 -33.92
N GLN A 858 12.68 -18.99 -35.25
CA GLN A 858 13.22 -17.87 -36.01
C GLN A 858 12.31 -16.63 -35.91
N GLN A 859 10.99 -16.82 -36.08
CA GLN A 859 10.02 -15.74 -35.97
C GLN A 859 10.09 -15.05 -34.60
N LEU A 860 10.22 -15.83 -33.52
CA LEU A 860 10.36 -15.29 -32.17
C LEU A 860 11.69 -14.55 -31.98
N LEU A 861 12.79 -15.09 -32.52
CA LEU A 861 14.09 -14.44 -32.46
C LEU A 861 14.07 -13.09 -33.21
N ASP A 862 13.46 -13.03 -34.39
CA ASP A 862 13.34 -11.80 -35.18
C ASP A 862 12.54 -10.73 -34.41
N LEU A 863 11.42 -11.09 -33.78
CA LEU A 863 10.64 -10.19 -32.92
C LEU A 863 11.47 -9.65 -31.75
N LEU A 864 12.26 -10.51 -31.11
CA LEU A 864 13.13 -10.10 -30.02
C LEU A 864 14.24 -9.17 -30.49
N VAL A 865 14.85 -9.42 -31.65
CA VAL A 865 15.89 -8.57 -32.23
C VAL A 865 15.34 -7.18 -32.55
N GLU A 866 14.16 -7.10 -33.16
CA GLU A 866 13.52 -5.81 -33.47
C GLU A 866 13.13 -5.05 -32.20
N THR A 867 12.62 -5.75 -31.18
CA THR A 867 12.25 -5.12 -29.90
C THR A 867 13.50 -4.67 -29.12
N ALA A 868 14.52 -5.51 -29.05
CA ALA A 868 15.80 -5.22 -28.39
C ALA A 868 16.53 -4.05 -29.04
N SER A 869 16.44 -3.95 -30.37
CA SER A 869 17.01 -2.84 -31.15
C SER A 869 16.11 -1.59 -31.16
N GLN A 870 15.03 -1.56 -30.37
CA GLN A 870 14.07 -0.45 -30.27
C GLN A 870 13.38 -0.10 -31.61
N ARG A 871 13.33 -1.04 -32.55
CA ARG A 871 12.67 -0.91 -33.87
C ARG A 871 11.21 -1.36 -33.86
N LEU A 872 10.84 -2.20 -32.88
CA LEU A 872 9.48 -2.65 -32.62
C LEU A 872 9.10 -2.31 -31.18
N ARG A 873 7.89 -1.77 -30.98
CA ARG A 873 7.29 -1.60 -29.65
C ARG A 873 6.18 -2.64 -29.48
N PRO A 874 6.15 -3.39 -28.37
CA PRO A 874 5.07 -4.34 -28.13
C PRO A 874 3.72 -3.63 -28.00
N ARG A 875 2.69 -4.16 -28.67
CA ARG A 875 1.43 -3.43 -28.91
C ARG A 875 0.69 -3.06 -27.62
N LEU A 876 0.37 -4.06 -26.81
CA LEU A 876 -0.41 -3.86 -25.58
C LEU A 876 0.38 -3.11 -24.49
N TRP A 877 1.72 -3.23 -24.53
CA TRP A 877 2.62 -2.46 -23.66
C TRP A 877 2.60 -0.97 -24.02
N ASP A 878 2.63 -0.62 -25.31
CA ASP A 878 2.57 0.77 -25.79
C ASP A 878 1.20 1.43 -25.52
N GLN A 879 0.12 0.63 -25.44
CA GLN A 879 -1.20 1.07 -24.98
C GLN A 879 -1.27 1.31 -23.45
N GLY A 880 -0.21 0.99 -22.70
CA GLY A 880 -0.10 1.26 -21.26
C GLY A 880 -0.78 0.22 -20.36
N ASN A 881 -1.21 -0.94 -20.90
CA ASN A 881 -1.79 -2.03 -20.11
C ASN A 881 -0.71 -2.75 -19.29
N THR A 882 -0.22 -2.05 -18.27
CA THR A 882 0.90 -2.48 -17.43
C THR A 882 0.55 -2.32 -15.96
N ASP A 883 1.09 -3.21 -15.13
CA ASP A 883 0.97 -3.14 -13.68
C ASP A 883 2.21 -3.70 -12.98
N PHE A 884 2.38 -3.33 -11.71
CA PHE A 884 3.50 -3.76 -10.89
C PHE A 884 3.01 -4.19 -9.51
N GLN A 885 3.47 -5.35 -9.05
CA GLN A 885 3.05 -5.91 -7.77
C GLN A 885 4.16 -6.78 -7.20
N ILE A 886 4.52 -6.51 -5.96
CA ILE A 886 5.52 -7.32 -5.25
C ILE A 886 4.79 -8.47 -4.55
N THR A 887 5.38 -9.66 -4.65
CA THR A 887 4.87 -10.82 -3.93
C THR A 887 5.11 -10.69 -2.43
N ARG A 888 4.13 -11.11 -1.64
CA ARG A 888 4.29 -11.30 -0.21
C ARG A 888 4.71 -12.72 0.15
N GLY A 889 5.04 -13.55 -0.83
CA GLY A 889 5.39 -14.96 -0.61
C GLY A 889 4.26 -15.74 0.06
N LEU A 890 4.59 -16.92 0.60
CA LEU A 890 3.61 -17.79 1.28
C LEU A 890 3.33 -17.38 2.73
N LEU A 891 4.20 -16.57 3.33
CA LEU A 891 4.08 -16.09 4.72
C LEU A 891 3.60 -14.63 4.78
N GLY A 892 3.13 -14.07 3.67
CA GLY A 892 2.59 -12.72 3.58
C GLY A 892 1.30 -12.53 4.36
N VAL A 893 1.25 -11.53 5.24
CA VAL A 893 0.01 -11.09 5.92
C VAL A 893 0.09 -9.60 6.24
N SER A 894 -1.01 -8.87 6.07
CA SER A 894 -1.11 -7.47 6.51
C SER A 894 -1.28 -7.38 8.01
N MET A 895 -0.57 -6.43 8.62
CA MET A 895 -0.73 -6.07 10.03
C MET A 895 -1.04 -4.60 10.13
#